data_AF-S7RY88-F1
#
_entry.id   AF-S7RY88-F1
#
_cell.length_a   1.000
_cell.length_b   1.000
_cell.length_c   1.000
_cell.angle_alpha   90.00
_cell.angle_beta   90.00
_cell.angle_gamma   90.00
#
_symmetry.space_group_name_H-M   'P 1'
#
loop_
_entity.id
_entity.type
_entity.pdbx_description
1 polymer ?
#
loop_
_entity_poly.entity_id
_entity_poly.type
_entity_poly.pdbx_seq_one_letter_code
_entity_poly.pdbx_strand_id
1 'polypeptide(L)'
;GATPAQARAALRQYKDVMQAAEHIFDGKFDNVMDEDNDAANALSRETVSGAQRMATPEDDEDMGVEDDESDDMDGFGEYDSDEEFQQEPGKPLADADPYAGIFFSKDRREEVIEVEEEPETVRVPEWDEHGRIMTQGEWMKGCPEGSEQSFLFSLYSQLSEGRCPCPHQCGEAILRKKSDFFALPVDFEKYTERLRKNVTHTCKKCRTQYCLACGEPISTAPARDTTTTSDDPLFHCSNLQGVILGVGLFLVEQMYSGQIQEGKSDQTTTVGNSKKRKSETQLPPPPSSSVDDDDEDYPSTKTMSSKKAKSGTGYAGDVREDMTGQVEAQAVQRARDEKLGHILTAVRWYLPSLRRPGGGRTSDYLVHPTTLAHLRRRFNHICSSLLKNDSLSDMSDRSVLYHELFDWLETISHHEALASMMAMPIMVATSVKAVNTRRATNGSRPMRERTIVYEGSSGPRELLESLVIQAQAAMKSLEGMQQAEVESNDMTEEAKRVTNDSKGKAREVELPEDSRKLLGFCKRILATADAIDRFLLETKGAAFVERMRASLPSISPASKETVHVDSGASEEALKDIYVDWATQTRFEYCDLSVPSPNSADEAEADQTPNYKFYYNNEARMLVSSNIPKRSLAIAKELAVLTTNLPVAWDSSIFLRVDETRVDIIKALITGPEGTPYHNGCFLFDVFLGPSYNQSPPSVKYMTTNGGKYRFNPNLYADGKVCLSLLGTWSGPGWVPGKSTLLQVLISIQSMILCDEPYVNEPGWSQEAGSVNSQAYSANVRRMVVKTAMLGNLKAPPEPFGDVVRTHFRLKAKSISEQLDQWLAQDDGRPTVGEGGYHIASKHSGGTSNNGFREDVQEMKQLLAQLQGGLAGSSSSP
;
A
#
# COMPACT_ATOMS: atom_id res chain seq x y z
N GLY A 1 23.39 9.90 -24.32
CA GLY A 1 24.32 9.71 -23.20
C GLY A 1 25.37 10.80 -23.19
N ALA A 2 26.25 10.83 -24.19
CA ALA A 2 27.37 11.79 -24.26
C ALA A 2 26.95 13.25 -24.56
N THR A 3 27.65 14.21 -23.96
CA THR A 3 27.55 15.63 -24.33
C THR A 3 28.22 15.90 -25.69
N PRO A 4 27.88 17.01 -26.39
CA PRO A 4 28.54 17.38 -27.65
C PRO A 4 30.05 17.59 -27.54
N ALA A 5 30.57 18.02 -26.38
CA ALA A 5 32.02 18.10 -26.15
C ALA A 5 32.65 16.71 -25.98
N GLN A 6 32.03 15.83 -25.18
CA GLN A 6 32.49 14.44 -24.98
C GLN A 6 32.53 13.65 -26.28
N ALA A 7 31.47 13.76 -27.10
CA ALA A 7 31.39 13.10 -28.39
C ALA A 7 32.48 13.60 -29.36
N ARG A 8 32.76 14.90 -29.37
CA ARG A 8 33.82 15.49 -30.20
C ARG A 8 35.23 15.12 -29.72
N ALA A 9 35.44 15.02 -28.40
CA ALA A 9 36.70 14.58 -27.82
C ALA A 9 36.98 13.11 -28.14
N ALA A 10 35.99 12.23 -27.97
CA ALA A 10 36.13 10.81 -28.27
C ALA A 10 36.34 10.54 -29.76
N LEU A 11 35.63 11.25 -30.66
CA LEU A 11 35.80 11.08 -32.11
C LEU A 11 37.12 11.65 -32.65
N ARG A 12 37.75 12.59 -31.93
CA ARG A 12 39.10 13.07 -32.26
C ARG A 12 40.16 12.02 -31.93
N GLN A 13 39.94 11.23 -30.88
CA GLN A 13 40.88 10.23 -30.40
C GLN A 13 40.66 8.85 -31.04
N TYR A 14 39.40 8.48 -31.24
CA TYR A 14 38.96 7.25 -31.87
C TYR A 14 38.16 7.61 -33.12
N LYS A 15 38.81 7.52 -34.29
CA LYS A 15 38.20 7.89 -35.58
C LYS A 15 37.02 7.00 -35.99
N ASP A 16 36.85 5.86 -35.33
CA ASP A 16 35.71 4.95 -35.48
C ASP A 16 34.62 5.27 -34.47
N VAL A 17 33.38 5.41 -34.94
CA VAL A 17 32.24 5.88 -34.14
C VAL A 17 31.82 4.86 -33.08
N MET A 18 31.92 3.56 -33.37
CA MET A 18 31.56 2.50 -32.41
C MET A 18 32.59 2.45 -31.28
N GLN A 19 33.87 2.55 -31.63
CA GLN A 19 34.96 2.52 -30.67
C GLN A 19 35.00 3.80 -29.80
N ALA A 20 34.68 4.95 -30.38
CA ALA A 20 34.51 6.21 -29.65
C ALA A 20 33.34 6.13 -28.66
N ALA A 21 32.23 5.50 -29.06
CA ALA A 21 31.06 5.32 -28.22
C ALA A 21 31.36 4.39 -27.03
N GLU A 22 32.00 3.23 -27.26
CA GLU A 22 32.41 2.30 -26.19
C GLU A 22 33.24 3.00 -25.11
N HIS A 23 34.23 3.79 -25.51
CA HIS A 23 35.09 4.49 -24.55
C HIS A 23 34.43 5.68 -23.86
N ILE A 24 33.38 6.27 -24.44
CA ILE A 24 32.54 7.23 -23.70
C ILE A 24 31.70 6.50 -22.65
N PHE A 25 31.15 5.34 -22.98
CA PHE A 25 30.36 4.55 -22.03
C PHE A 25 31.21 3.92 -20.91
N ASP A 26 32.51 3.69 -21.15
CA ASP A 26 33.49 3.32 -20.12
C ASP A 26 33.90 4.50 -19.19
N GLY A 27 33.33 5.70 -19.37
CA GLY A 27 33.59 6.87 -18.53
C GLY A 27 34.91 7.61 -18.79
N LYS A 28 35.68 7.24 -19.84
CA LYS A 28 36.99 7.86 -20.14
C LYS A 28 36.92 9.35 -20.51
N PHE A 29 35.72 9.87 -20.80
CA PHE A 29 35.51 11.25 -21.22
C PHE A 29 34.64 12.06 -20.26
N ASP A 30 34.33 11.53 -19.07
CA ASP A 30 33.43 12.19 -18.10
C ASP A 30 33.99 13.52 -17.58
N ASN A 31 35.31 13.69 -17.62
CA ASN A 31 36.00 14.93 -17.25
C ASN A 31 35.88 16.06 -18.30
N VAL A 32 35.26 15.80 -19.46
CA VAL A 32 35.08 16.80 -20.53
C VAL A 32 33.75 17.53 -20.32
N MET A 33 33.82 18.72 -19.73
CA MET A 33 32.67 19.62 -19.56
C MET A 33 32.39 20.43 -20.83
N ASP A 34 31.12 20.74 -21.10
CA ASP A 34 30.72 21.61 -22.22
C ASP A 34 31.06 23.07 -21.88
N GLU A 35 31.94 23.70 -22.67
CA GLU A 35 32.07 25.16 -22.72
C GLU A 35 30.87 25.70 -23.50
N ASP A 36 29.77 26.00 -22.80
CA ASP A 36 28.79 27.07 -23.10
C ASP A 36 27.48 26.81 -22.34
N ASN A 37 27.40 27.14 -21.06
CA ASN A 37 26.10 27.50 -20.45
C ASN A 37 26.18 28.41 -19.21
N ASP A 38 27.01 29.44 -19.23
CA ASP A 38 26.92 30.53 -18.24
C ASP A 38 27.06 31.90 -18.90
N ALA A 39 25.92 32.45 -19.30
CA ALA A 39 25.76 33.87 -19.59
C ALA A 39 24.37 34.36 -19.16
N ALA A 40 24.02 34.22 -17.87
CA ALA A 40 23.02 35.07 -17.21
C ALA A 40 23.05 34.96 -15.66
N ASN A 41 24.14 35.41 -15.02
CA ASN A 41 24.06 36.28 -13.83
C ASN A 41 25.47 36.61 -13.33
N ALA A 42 25.94 37.81 -13.65
CA ALA A 42 27.09 38.41 -13.00
C ALA A 42 26.69 38.92 -11.61
N LEU A 43 27.52 38.69 -10.58
CA LEU A 43 28.15 39.75 -9.78
C LEU A 43 29.00 39.21 -8.62
N SER A 44 30.24 39.71 -8.59
CA SER A 44 31.08 40.07 -7.43
C SER A 44 31.95 39.01 -6.73
N ARG A 45 33.27 39.11 -6.97
CA ARG A 45 34.39 39.36 -6.02
C ARG A 45 35.66 38.65 -6.48
N GLU A 46 36.58 39.39 -7.11
CA GLU A 46 37.82 39.92 -6.51
C GLU A 46 38.88 38.86 -6.15
N THR A 47 39.79 38.66 -7.11
CA THR A 47 41.27 38.66 -7.00
C THR A 47 41.95 38.23 -5.69
N VAL A 48 42.95 37.34 -5.78
CA VAL A 48 44.38 37.64 -5.50
C VAL A 48 45.30 36.59 -6.19
N SER A 49 46.36 37.11 -6.80
CA SER A 49 47.59 36.54 -7.39
C SER A 49 48.32 35.50 -6.50
N GLY A 50 49.14 34.56 -6.93
CA GLY A 50 50.10 34.53 -8.04
C GLY A 50 51.50 34.14 -7.51
N ALA A 51 52.06 33.08 -8.09
CA ALA A 51 53.49 32.82 -8.35
C ALA A 51 54.51 32.60 -7.21
N GLN A 52 55.15 31.41 -7.24
CA GLN A 52 56.53 31.14 -7.71
C GLN A 52 57.57 30.49 -6.75
N ARG A 53 58.32 29.54 -7.37
CA ARG A 53 59.68 28.98 -7.12
C ARG A 53 59.76 27.79 -6.14
N MET A 54 60.03 26.56 -6.61
CA MET A 54 61.28 25.95 -7.16
C MET A 54 62.48 25.91 -6.20
N ALA A 55 62.81 24.71 -5.70
CA ALA A 55 64.16 24.14 -5.63
C ALA A 55 64.11 22.65 -5.17
N THR A 56 64.50 21.73 -6.06
CA THR A 56 65.15 20.43 -5.77
C THR A 56 66.68 20.68 -5.59
N PRO A 57 67.55 19.76 -5.09
CA PRO A 57 67.57 18.32 -5.42
C PRO A 57 68.19 17.30 -4.42
N GLU A 58 68.14 16.02 -4.83
CA GLU A 58 69.05 14.88 -4.52
C GLU A 58 69.07 14.36 -3.06
N ASP A 59 69.22 13.08 -2.72
CA ASP A 59 69.35 11.79 -3.40
C ASP A 59 69.18 10.69 -2.31
N ASP A 60 68.73 9.52 -2.74
CA ASP A 60 69.13 8.16 -2.32
C ASP A 60 68.99 7.59 -0.88
N GLU A 61 68.47 6.36 -0.92
CA GLU A 61 68.82 5.16 -0.13
C GLU A 61 68.30 4.94 1.30
N ASP A 62 67.25 4.10 1.36
CA ASP A 62 67.25 2.74 1.92
C ASP A 62 67.35 2.51 3.46
N MET A 63 66.73 1.39 3.87
CA MET A 63 66.87 0.67 5.15
C MET A 63 66.03 1.13 6.36
N GLY A 64 64.86 0.49 6.52
CA GLY A 64 64.76 -0.66 7.43
C GLY A 64 64.66 -0.43 8.95
N VAL A 65 63.54 -0.94 9.49
CA VAL A 65 63.45 -1.81 10.68
C VAL A 65 63.32 -1.15 12.07
N GLU A 66 62.10 -1.28 12.59
CA GLU A 66 61.67 -1.68 13.95
C GLU A 66 61.75 -0.74 15.18
N ASP A 67 60.65 -0.88 15.92
CA ASP A 67 60.46 -0.87 17.37
C ASP A 67 60.07 0.41 18.15
N ASP A 68 58.85 0.28 18.67
CA ASP A 68 58.42 0.42 20.06
C ASP A 68 58.05 1.79 20.68
N GLU A 69 56.76 1.80 21.03
CA GLU A 69 56.19 2.11 22.34
C GLU A 69 56.13 3.56 22.85
N SER A 70 54.88 3.96 23.08
CA SER A 70 54.32 4.48 24.34
C SER A 70 54.00 5.98 24.48
N ASP A 71 52.78 6.15 24.97
CA ASP A 71 52.25 7.16 25.89
C ASP A 71 51.74 8.51 25.37
N ASP A 72 50.40 8.53 25.24
CA ASP A 72 49.46 9.32 26.04
C ASP A 72 49.40 10.86 25.89
N MET A 73 48.24 11.26 25.34
CA MET A 73 47.22 12.11 25.95
C MET A 73 46.86 13.42 25.22
N ASP A 74 45.53 13.59 25.12
CA ASP A 74 44.73 14.82 24.97
C ASP A 74 44.32 15.32 23.57
N GLY A 75 43.04 15.06 23.24
CA GLY A 75 42.03 16.14 23.30
C GLY A 75 41.31 16.53 21.99
N PHE A 76 39.98 16.32 21.99
CA PHE A 76 38.94 17.00 21.16
C PHE A 76 39.05 16.84 19.63
N GLY A 77 38.03 16.54 18.81
CA GLY A 77 36.57 16.49 18.87
C GLY A 77 36.06 16.58 17.41
N GLU A 78 34.81 16.17 17.17
CA GLU A 78 33.99 16.33 15.93
C GLU A 78 34.06 15.25 14.82
N TYR A 79 32.98 14.44 14.81
CA TYR A 79 32.12 14.07 13.68
C TYR A 79 32.64 14.36 12.26
N ASP A 80 32.82 13.30 11.46
CA ASP A 80 31.99 13.15 10.26
C ASP A 80 31.91 11.69 9.78
N SER A 81 30.73 11.40 9.22
CA SER A 81 30.34 10.19 8.48
C SER A 81 31.37 9.83 7.41
N ASP A 82 31.77 8.55 7.34
CA ASP A 82 32.00 7.74 6.13
C ASP A 82 32.85 6.50 6.49
N GLU A 83 32.24 5.46 7.07
CA GLU A 83 32.91 4.15 7.21
C GLU A 83 32.77 3.35 5.89
N GLU A 84 33.76 3.56 5.03
CA GLU A 84 34.12 2.65 3.95
C GLU A 84 34.65 1.34 4.58
N PHE A 85 33.87 0.26 4.45
CA PHE A 85 34.21 -1.06 4.99
C PHE A 85 35.49 -1.62 4.33
N GLN A 86 36.62 -1.59 5.02
CA GLN A 86 37.85 -2.26 4.56
C GLN A 86 37.68 -3.79 4.65
N GLN A 87 37.90 -4.47 3.52
CA GLN A 87 37.93 -5.93 3.40
C GLN A 87 39.07 -6.55 4.21
N GLU A 88 38.75 -7.50 5.10
CA GLU A 88 39.75 -8.43 5.63
C GLU A 88 40.15 -9.47 4.56
N PRO A 89 41.45 -9.64 4.25
CA PRO A 89 41.89 -10.61 3.26
C PRO A 89 41.88 -12.02 3.86
N GLY A 90 40.98 -12.89 3.37
CA GLY A 90 41.03 -14.33 3.70
C GLY A 90 39.71 -15.10 3.78
N LYS A 91 38.54 -14.46 3.60
CA LYS A 91 37.25 -15.17 3.48
C LYS A 91 36.93 -15.49 2.02
N PRO A 92 36.42 -16.69 1.70
CA PRO A 92 36.03 -17.02 0.33
C PRO A 92 34.87 -16.12 -0.12
N LEU A 93 34.95 -15.64 -1.38
CA LEU A 93 33.96 -14.79 -2.05
C LEU A 93 32.52 -15.28 -1.80
N ALA A 94 31.76 -14.53 -0.99
CA ALA A 94 30.30 -14.55 -0.99
C ALA A 94 29.76 -13.66 -2.11
N ASP A 95 30.35 -13.76 -3.30
CA ASP A 95 30.15 -12.83 -4.43
C ASP A 95 29.22 -13.43 -5.51
N ALA A 96 28.19 -14.15 -5.05
CA ALA A 96 27.11 -14.67 -5.90
C ALA A 96 25.78 -13.95 -5.63
N ASP A 97 25.85 -12.81 -4.93
CA ASP A 97 24.80 -11.83 -4.64
C ASP A 97 24.65 -10.69 -5.69
N PRO A 98 24.05 -10.80 -6.90
CA PRO A 98 23.90 -9.65 -7.81
C PRO A 98 23.21 -8.43 -7.18
N TYR A 99 22.57 -8.61 -6.02
CA TYR A 99 21.82 -7.61 -5.26
C TYR A 99 22.51 -7.16 -3.97
N ALA A 100 23.71 -7.66 -3.63
CA ALA A 100 24.38 -7.36 -2.37
C ALA A 100 24.70 -5.87 -2.15
N GLY A 101 24.74 -5.07 -3.23
CA GLY A 101 24.99 -3.62 -3.19
C GLY A 101 23.81 -2.74 -3.61
N ILE A 102 22.61 -3.31 -3.81
CA ILE A 102 21.46 -2.55 -4.32
C ILE A 102 20.49 -2.23 -3.17
N PHE A 103 20.77 -1.17 -2.42
CA PHE A 103 19.83 -0.57 -1.47
C PHE A 103 19.04 0.54 -2.16
N PHE A 104 17.74 0.33 -2.35
CA PHE A 104 16.84 1.41 -2.78
C PHE A 104 16.25 2.09 -1.55
N SER A 105 16.35 3.41 -1.49
CA SER A 105 15.46 4.18 -0.62
C SER A 105 14.04 4.16 -1.22
N LYS A 106 13.02 4.08 -0.35
CA LYS A 106 11.60 4.22 -0.76
C LYS A 106 11.33 5.58 -1.41
N ASP A 107 12.19 6.57 -1.16
CA ASP A 107 12.06 7.95 -1.66
C ASP A 107 12.70 8.17 -3.03
N ARG A 108 13.26 7.12 -3.66
CA ARG A 108 13.89 7.24 -4.98
C ARG A 108 12.84 7.54 -6.05
N ARG A 109 13.14 8.52 -6.91
CA ARG A 109 12.33 8.90 -8.06
C ARG A 109 13.19 9.02 -9.32
N GLU A 110 12.75 8.41 -10.40
CA GLU A 110 13.49 8.37 -11.67
C GLU A 110 12.59 8.64 -12.87
N GLU A 111 13.12 9.37 -13.86
CA GLU A 111 12.42 9.63 -15.12
C GLU A 111 13.08 8.85 -16.26
N VAL A 112 12.32 7.95 -16.89
CA VAL A 112 12.80 7.10 -18.00
C VAL A 112 12.06 7.47 -19.29
N ILE A 113 12.81 7.63 -20.38
CA ILE A 113 12.23 7.84 -21.71
C ILE A 113 12.09 6.48 -22.39
N GLU A 114 10.85 6.04 -22.57
CA GLU A 114 10.52 4.82 -23.30
C GLU A 114 10.22 5.13 -24.76
N VAL A 115 10.78 4.31 -25.65
CA VAL A 115 10.62 4.43 -27.11
C VAL A 115 9.56 3.44 -27.58
N GLU A 116 8.48 3.94 -28.15
CA GLU A 116 7.39 3.14 -28.71
C GLU A 116 7.64 2.88 -30.20
N GLU A 117 8.07 1.66 -30.51
CA GLU A 117 8.31 1.17 -31.87
C GLU A 117 7.05 0.51 -32.45
N GLU A 118 6.80 0.70 -33.75
CA GLU A 118 5.74 -0.03 -34.45
C GLU A 118 6.11 -1.53 -34.56
N PRO A 119 5.22 -2.44 -34.14
CA PRO A 119 5.52 -3.86 -34.14
C PRO A 119 5.57 -4.45 -35.56
N GLU A 120 6.56 -5.30 -35.79
CA GLU A 120 6.65 -6.12 -37.00
C GLU A 120 5.64 -7.29 -36.91
N THR A 121 5.02 -7.65 -38.04
CA THR A 121 4.13 -8.81 -38.14
C THR A 121 4.75 -9.87 -39.04
N VAL A 122 4.71 -11.12 -38.60
CA VAL A 122 5.22 -12.27 -39.36
C VAL A 122 4.16 -13.35 -39.41
N ARG A 123 3.94 -13.91 -40.61
CA ARG A 123 3.06 -15.07 -40.75
C ARG A 123 3.73 -16.30 -40.13
N VAL A 124 3.12 -16.82 -39.07
CA VAL A 124 3.61 -18.00 -38.37
C VAL A 124 2.84 -19.22 -38.90
N PRO A 125 3.50 -20.19 -39.56
CA PRO A 125 2.81 -21.33 -40.19
C PRO A 125 1.94 -22.15 -39.23
N GLU A 126 2.26 -22.11 -37.93
CA GLU A 126 1.61 -22.93 -36.90
C GLU A 126 0.36 -22.27 -36.28
N TRP A 127 0.14 -20.97 -36.49
CA TRP A 127 -0.92 -20.22 -35.83
C TRP A 127 -2.06 -19.78 -36.77
N ASP A 128 -1.97 -20.12 -38.07
CA ASP A 128 -2.90 -19.73 -39.17
C ASP A 128 -3.19 -18.21 -39.29
N GLU A 129 -2.53 -17.39 -38.47
CA GLU A 129 -2.67 -15.94 -38.35
C GLU A 129 -1.29 -15.24 -38.44
N HIS A 130 -1.30 -13.90 -38.59
CA HIS A 130 -0.08 -13.09 -38.51
C HIS A 130 0.28 -12.85 -37.04
N GLY A 131 1.38 -13.44 -36.59
CA GLY A 131 1.90 -13.23 -35.23
C GLY A 131 2.65 -11.90 -35.14
N ARG A 132 2.39 -11.15 -34.06
CA ARG A 132 3.14 -9.93 -33.73
C ARG A 132 4.52 -10.30 -33.19
N ILE A 133 5.57 -9.62 -33.61
CA ILE A 133 6.89 -9.73 -32.99
C ILE A 133 7.00 -8.67 -31.90
N MET A 134 7.43 -9.10 -30.73
CA MET A 134 7.71 -8.21 -29.60
C MET A 134 8.87 -7.29 -29.96
N THR A 135 8.67 -5.97 -29.80
CA THR A 135 9.69 -4.99 -30.16
C THR A 135 10.79 -4.91 -29.10
N GLN A 136 11.90 -4.26 -29.44
CA GLN A 136 12.98 -4.04 -28.48
C GLN A 136 12.51 -3.10 -27.35
N GLY A 137 11.76 -2.05 -27.69
CA GLY A 137 11.13 -1.18 -26.70
C GLY A 137 10.20 -1.94 -25.75
N GLU A 138 9.37 -2.84 -26.27
CA GLU A 138 8.53 -3.71 -25.43
C GLU A 138 9.36 -4.65 -24.56
N TRP A 139 10.45 -5.22 -25.08
CA TRP A 139 11.41 -6.02 -24.29
C TRP A 139 12.13 -5.23 -23.22
N MET A 140 12.34 -3.92 -23.39
CA MET A 140 13.09 -3.09 -22.43
C MET A 140 12.19 -2.30 -21.47
N LYS A 141 10.87 -2.30 -21.68
CA LYS A 141 9.87 -1.60 -20.86
C LYS A 141 10.07 -1.82 -19.35
N GLY A 142 10.00 -0.75 -18.57
CA GLY A 142 10.05 -0.83 -17.10
C GLY A 142 11.44 -0.90 -16.48
N CYS A 143 12.51 -0.60 -17.23
CA CYS A 143 13.89 -0.76 -16.78
C CYS A 143 14.58 0.59 -16.54
N PRO A 144 14.58 1.15 -15.32
CA PRO A 144 15.28 2.40 -15.05
C PRO A 144 16.80 2.21 -14.88
N GLU A 145 17.27 1.00 -14.55
CA GLU A 145 18.67 0.70 -14.26
C GLU A 145 19.49 0.42 -15.53
N GLY A 146 20.60 1.13 -15.71
CA GLY A 146 21.47 0.99 -16.89
C GLY A 146 22.13 -0.38 -17.01
N SER A 147 22.49 -1.02 -15.90
CA SER A 147 23.06 -2.37 -15.87
C SER A 147 22.04 -3.42 -16.34
N GLU A 148 20.80 -3.37 -15.84
CA GLU A 148 19.72 -4.27 -16.26
C GLU A 148 19.37 -4.07 -17.75
N GLN A 149 19.36 -2.83 -18.24
CA GLN A 149 19.15 -2.54 -19.67
C GLN A 149 20.20 -3.22 -20.55
N SER A 150 21.46 -3.24 -20.12
CA SER A 150 22.55 -3.87 -20.87
C SER A 150 22.36 -5.38 -21.04
N PHE A 151 21.92 -6.08 -19.98
CA PHE A 151 21.66 -7.53 -20.03
C PHE A 151 20.48 -7.86 -20.94
N LEU A 152 19.40 -7.06 -20.86
CA LEU A 152 18.21 -7.21 -21.70
C LEU A 152 18.54 -6.96 -23.16
N PHE A 153 19.28 -5.91 -23.46
CA PHE A 153 19.75 -5.58 -24.80
C PHE A 153 20.61 -6.71 -25.38
N SER A 154 21.59 -7.19 -24.61
CA SER A 154 22.52 -8.23 -25.04
C SER A 154 21.79 -9.52 -25.43
N LEU A 155 20.89 -10.01 -24.57
CA LEU A 155 20.13 -11.23 -24.87
C LEU A 155 19.19 -11.04 -26.07
N TYR A 156 18.51 -9.89 -26.15
CA TYR A 156 17.61 -9.60 -27.28
C TYR A 156 18.38 -9.54 -28.59
N SER A 157 19.51 -8.84 -28.64
CA SER A 157 20.37 -8.73 -29.82
C SER A 157 20.92 -10.10 -30.24
N GLN A 158 21.47 -10.86 -29.29
CA GLN A 158 22.07 -12.18 -29.52
C GLN A 158 21.08 -13.18 -30.14
N LEU A 159 19.80 -13.10 -29.77
CA LEU A 159 18.75 -14.00 -30.26
C LEU A 159 17.98 -13.45 -31.45
N SER A 160 18.04 -12.15 -31.69
CA SER A 160 17.39 -11.47 -32.81
C SER A 160 18.18 -11.59 -34.10
N GLU A 161 19.51 -11.43 -34.03
CA GLU A 161 20.38 -11.30 -35.20
C GLU A 161 21.71 -12.04 -34.93
N GLY A 162 22.08 -12.98 -35.80
CA GLY A 162 23.36 -13.70 -35.67
C GLY A 162 23.36 -15.11 -36.26
N ARG A 163 24.56 -15.67 -36.45
CA ARG A 163 24.75 -17.07 -36.84
C ARG A 163 25.06 -17.92 -35.61
N CYS A 164 24.29 -18.97 -35.38
CA CYS A 164 24.58 -20.00 -34.39
C CYS A 164 25.43 -21.09 -35.04
N PRO A 165 26.76 -21.12 -34.82
CA PRO A 165 27.62 -22.16 -35.37
C PRO A 165 27.34 -23.50 -34.71
N CYS A 166 27.58 -24.59 -35.44
CA CYS A 166 27.56 -25.93 -34.87
C CYS A 166 28.64 -26.07 -33.78
N PRO A 167 28.34 -26.70 -32.61
CA PRO A 167 29.30 -26.84 -31.51
C PRO A 167 30.57 -27.62 -31.90
N HIS A 168 30.49 -28.52 -32.87
CA HIS A 168 31.65 -29.27 -33.39
C HIS A 168 32.41 -28.51 -34.50
N GLN A 169 32.07 -27.23 -34.75
CA GLN A 169 32.71 -26.35 -35.73
C GLN A 169 32.85 -26.95 -37.15
N CYS A 170 31.92 -27.83 -37.56
CA CYS A 170 31.93 -28.48 -38.87
C CYS A 170 31.61 -27.53 -40.07
N GLY A 171 31.56 -26.22 -39.82
CA GLY A 171 31.27 -25.18 -40.80
C GLY A 171 29.80 -25.10 -41.23
N GLU A 172 28.87 -25.66 -40.45
CA GLU A 172 27.42 -25.38 -40.58
C GLU A 172 27.01 -24.37 -39.50
N ALA A 173 26.24 -23.36 -39.89
CA ALA A 173 25.71 -22.35 -38.99
C ALA A 173 24.29 -22.00 -39.37
N ILE A 174 23.41 -21.89 -38.38
CA ILE A 174 22.00 -21.51 -38.57
C ILE A 174 21.86 -20.02 -38.31
N LEU A 175 21.15 -19.31 -39.19
CA LEU A 175 20.84 -17.90 -38.98
C LEU A 175 19.65 -17.78 -38.02
N ARG A 176 19.84 -17.09 -36.90
CA ARG A 176 18.77 -16.74 -35.96
C ARG A 176 17.91 -15.63 -36.55
N LYS A 177 16.61 -15.69 -36.29
CA LYS A 177 15.64 -14.66 -36.65
C LYS A 177 14.89 -14.22 -35.40
N LYS A 178 14.51 -12.94 -35.33
CA LYS A 178 13.58 -12.40 -34.30
C LYS A 178 12.33 -13.26 -34.11
N SER A 179 11.77 -13.78 -35.20
CA SER A 179 10.57 -14.63 -35.18
C SER A 179 10.75 -15.97 -34.44
N ASP A 180 11.98 -16.42 -34.21
CA ASP A 180 12.27 -17.72 -33.61
C ASP A 180 12.01 -17.71 -32.10
N PHE A 181 12.24 -16.56 -31.45
CA PHE A 181 12.15 -16.39 -29.99
C PHE A 181 11.12 -15.34 -29.54
N PHE A 182 10.89 -14.27 -30.30
CA PHE A 182 10.10 -13.09 -29.87
C PHE A 182 8.74 -12.95 -30.56
N ALA A 183 8.28 -13.99 -31.24
CA ALA A 183 6.94 -14.00 -31.81
C ALA A 183 5.89 -14.25 -30.70
N LEU A 184 4.90 -13.36 -30.61
CA LEU A 184 3.87 -13.33 -29.59
C LEU A 184 2.59 -14.04 -30.10
N PRO A 185 2.17 -15.15 -29.48
CA PRO A 185 0.86 -15.74 -29.70
C PRO A 185 -0.21 -15.13 -28.80
N VAL A 186 -1.45 -15.55 -29.02
CA VAL A 186 -2.58 -15.27 -28.11
C VAL A 186 -2.45 -16.02 -26.78
N ASP A 187 -1.85 -17.22 -26.78
CA ASP A 187 -1.74 -18.11 -25.60
C ASP A 187 -0.29 -18.51 -25.31
N PHE A 188 0.13 -18.47 -24.04
CA PHE A 188 1.49 -18.83 -23.63
C PHE A 188 1.84 -20.31 -23.89
N GLU A 189 0.88 -21.22 -23.84
CA GLU A 189 1.14 -22.63 -24.14
C GLU A 189 1.58 -22.83 -25.60
N LYS A 190 0.90 -22.17 -26.54
CA LYS A 190 1.27 -22.16 -27.97
C LYS A 190 2.67 -21.61 -28.20
N TYR A 191 3.09 -20.64 -27.38
CA TYR A 191 4.46 -20.12 -27.41
C TYR A 191 5.48 -21.20 -27.02
N THR A 192 5.26 -21.88 -25.89
CA THR A 192 6.18 -22.91 -25.39
C THR A 192 6.26 -24.13 -26.32
N GLU A 193 5.14 -24.56 -26.91
CA GLU A 193 5.13 -25.65 -27.89
C GLU A 193 5.93 -25.33 -29.14
N ARG A 194 5.84 -24.08 -29.62
CA ARG A 194 6.61 -23.62 -30.77
C ARG A 194 8.10 -23.55 -30.44
N LEU A 195 8.44 -23.02 -29.27
CA LEU A 195 9.84 -23.01 -28.81
C LEU A 195 10.40 -24.44 -28.72
N ARG A 196 9.65 -25.42 -28.17
CA ARG A 196 10.11 -26.82 -28.12
C ARG A 196 10.51 -27.37 -29.48
N LYS A 197 9.78 -27.00 -30.54
CA LYS A 197 10.07 -27.42 -31.92
C LYS A 197 11.28 -26.70 -32.52
N ASN A 198 11.48 -25.43 -32.19
CA ASN A 198 12.50 -24.59 -32.82
C ASN A 198 13.86 -24.63 -32.10
N VAL A 199 13.88 -24.87 -30.79
CA VAL A 199 15.09 -24.79 -29.97
C VAL A 199 16.07 -25.92 -30.25
N THR A 200 15.57 -27.11 -30.57
CA THR A 200 16.42 -28.28 -30.83
C THR A 200 16.77 -28.35 -32.31
N HIS A 201 18.03 -28.14 -32.65
CA HIS A 201 18.51 -28.30 -34.02
C HIS A 201 19.47 -29.46 -34.18
N THR A 202 19.30 -30.21 -35.26
CA THR A 202 20.22 -31.28 -35.66
C THR A 202 21.11 -30.78 -36.78
N CYS A 203 22.42 -30.75 -36.56
CA CYS A 203 23.39 -30.40 -37.61
C CYS A 203 23.33 -31.42 -38.76
N LYS A 204 23.22 -30.96 -40.01
CA LYS A 204 23.14 -31.86 -41.18
C LYS A 204 24.48 -32.55 -41.46
N LYS A 205 25.59 -31.93 -41.10
CA LYS A 205 26.94 -32.49 -41.29
C LYS A 205 27.34 -33.51 -40.22
N CYS A 206 27.35 -33.12 -38.94
CA CYS A 206 27.83 -33.97 -37.85
C CYS A 206 26.72 -34.69 -37.09
N ARG A 207 25.44 -34.45 -37.42
CA ARG A 207 24.24 -35.04 -36.77
C ARG A 207 24.11 -34.77 -35.27
N THR A 208 24.95 -33.92 -34.70
CA THR A 208 24.84 -33.49 -33.29
C THR A 208 23.61 -32.62 -33.11
N GLN A 209 22.85 -32.89 -32.05
CA GLN A 209 21.77 -32.02 -31.60
C GLN A 209 22.32 -30.93 -30.70
N TYR A 210 21.91 -29.68 -30.92
CA TYR A 210 22.36 -28.54 -30.15
C TYR A 210 21.24 -27.52 -29.98
N CYS A 211 21.36 -26.71 -28.94
CA CYS A 211 20.37 -25.68 -28.59
C CYS A 211 20.59 -24.42 -29.43
N LEU A 212 19.54 -23.91 -30.09
CA LEU A 212 19.61 -22.69 -30.89
C LEU A 212 19.95 -21.45 -30.05
N ALA A 213 19.60 -21.43 -28.76
CA ALA A 213 19.76 -20.27 -27.88
C ALA A 213 21.20 -20.12 -27.34
N CYS A 214 21.80 -21.17 -26.78
CA CYS A 214 23.19 -21.13 -26.28
C CYS A 214 24.22 -21.68 -27.28
N GLY A 215 23.83 -22.48 -28.27
CA GLY A 215 24.74 -23.13 -29.21
C GLY A 215 25.41 -24.39 -28.69
N GLU A 216 25.09 -24.83 -27.48
CA GLU A 216 25.70 -26.00 -26.82
C GLU A 216 25.02 -27.32 -27.22
N PRO A 217 25.76 -28.45 -27.19
CA PRO A 217 25.21 -29.76 -27.53
C PRO A 217 24.18 -30.23 -26.50
N ILE A 218 23.09 -30.83 -26.97
CA ILE A 218 22.07 -31.46 -26.13
C ILE A 218 22.48 -32.93 -25.91
N SER A 219 22.76 -33.30 -24.67
CA SER A 219 23.15 -34.67 -24.33
C SER A 219 21.96 -35.62 -24.47
N THR A 220 22.07 -36.58 -25.39
CA THR A 220 21.13 -37.70 -25.53
C THR A 220 21.74 -38.96 -24.89
N ALA A 221 22.06 -38.90 -23.60
CA ALA A 221 22.50 -40.11 -22.90
C ALA A 221 21.31 -41.07 -22.75
N PRO A 222 21.43 -42.37 -23.13
CA PRO A 222 20.40 -43.34 -22.83
C PRO A 222 20.34 -43.56 -21.32
N ALA A 223 19.16 -43.34 -20.74
CA ALA A 223 18.90 -43.43 -19.31
C ALA A 223 19.42 -44.75 -18.72
N ARG A 224 20.30 -44.66 -17.72
CA ARG A 224 20.45 -45.70 -16.71
C ARG A 224 19.54 -45.31 -15.55
N ASP A 225 18.44 -46.06 -15.43
CA ASP A 225 17.61 -46.27 -14.24
C ASP A 225 17.62 -45.14 -13.21
N THR A 226 16.76 -44.13 -13.40
CA THR A 226 15.97 -43.53 -12.31
C THR A 226 14.72 -42.90 -12.94
N THR A 227 13.62 -42.94 -12.19
CA THR A 227 12.27 -42.52 -12.55
C THR A 227 12.13 -41.00 -12.77
N THR A 228 12.86 -40.43 -13.74
CA THR A 228 12.79 -39.00 -14.05
C THR A 228 11.90 -38.73 -15.26
N THR A 229 10.93 -37.87 -15.01
CA THR A 229 10.02 -37.27 -15.98
C THR A 229 10.77 -36.53 -17.09
N SER A 230 10.39 -36.80 -18.34
CA SER A 230 10.65 -36.05 -19.59
C SER A 230 11.72 -34.94 -19.54
N ASP A 231 12.84 -35.13 -20.23
CA ASP A 231 13.80 -34.05 -20.55
C ASP A 231 13.16 -33.02 -21.49
N ASP A 232 12.44 -32.05 -20.92
CA ASP A 232 11.89 -30.93 -21.68
C ASP A 232 13.05 -30.01 -22.14
N PRO A 233 13.29 -29.85 -23.47
CA PRO A 233 14.42 -29.10 -24.00
C PRO A 233 14.40 -27.61 -23.61
N LEU A 234 13.28 -27.09 -23.11
CA LEU A 234 13.16 -25.71 -22.66
C LEU A 234 13.99 -25.40 -21.40
N PHE A 235 14.37 -26.40 -20.60
CA PHE A 235 15.21 -26.24 -19.40
C PHE A 235 16.72 -26.41 -19.65
N HIS A 236 17.13 -26.45 -20.93
CA HIS A 236 18.52 -26.75 -21.29
C HIS A 236 19.51 -25.64 -20.87
N CYS A 237 19.15 -24.37 -21.02
CA CYS A 237 20.06 -23.25 -20.71
C CYS A 237 19.35 -22.01 -20.16
N SER A 238 20.12 -21.14 -19.53
CA SER A 238 19.68 -19.91 -18.87
C SER A 238 19.08 -18.88 -19.84
N ASN A 239 19.62 -18.78 -21.07
CA ASN A 239 19.10 -17.91 -22.13
C ASN A 239 17.65 -18.25 -22.50
N LEU A 240 17.31 -19.54 -22.59
CA LEU A 240 15.93 -19.97 -22.87
C LEU A 240 15.00 -19.59 -21.73
N GLN A 241 15.41 -19.83 -20.49
CA GLN A 241 14.61 -19.47 -19.32
C GLN A 241 14.34 -17.96 -19.27
N GLY A 242 15.36 -17.13 -19.53
CA GLY A 242 15.21 -15.67 -19.59
C GLY A 242 14.24 -15.21 -20.67
N VAL A 243 14.29 -15.81 -21.86
CA VAL A 243 13.34 -15.51 -22.95
C VAL A 243 11.92 -15.95 -22.61
N ILE A 244 11.77 -17.18 -22.11
CA ILE A 244 10.46 -17.76 -21.77
C ILE A 244 9.77 -16.91 -20.70
N LEU A 245 10.49 -16.55 -19.64
CA LEU A 245 9.96 -15.70 -18.57
C LEU A 245 9.74 -14.27 -19.06
N GLY A 246 10.61 -13.72 -19.90
CA GLY A 246 10.44 -12.36 -20.42
C GLY A 246 9.21 -12.18 -21.31
N VAL A 247 8.96 -13.14 -22.22
CA VAL A 247 7.76 -13.18 -23.07
C VAL A 247 6.53 -13.57 -22.26
N GLY A 248 6.64 -14.56 -21.38
CA GLY A 248 5.54 -15.00 -20.51
C GLY A 248 5.01 -13.87 -19.62
N LEU A 249 5.91 -13.17 -18.92
CA LEU A 249 5.55 -12.04 -18.07
C LEU A 249 5.02 -10.84 -18.87
N PHE A 250 5.45 -10.66 -20.11
CA PHE A 250 4.86 -9.66 -21.00
C PHE A 250 3.40 -9.99 -21.33
N LEU A 251 3.07 -11.26 -21.63
CA LEU A 251 1.68 -11.69 -21.88
C LEU A 251 0.80 -11.53 -20.63
N VAL A 252 1.34 -11.88 -19.45
CA VAL A 252 0.67 -11.64 -18.16
C VAL A 252 0.37 -10.15 -17.96
N GLU A 253 1.35 -9.28 -18.21
CA GLU A 253 1.19 -7.83 -18.07
C GLU A 253 0.16 -7.25 -19.05
N GLN A 254 0.15 -7.71 -20.30
CA GLN A 254 -0.85 -7.28 -21.30
C GLN A 254 -2.27 -7.64 -20.86
N MET A 255 -2.45 -8.86 -20.36
CA MET A 255 -3.76 -9.30 -19.86
C MET A 255 -4.19 -8.52 -18.62
N TYR A 256 -3.27 -8.29 -17.67
CA TYR A 256 -3.55 -7.50 -16.48
C TYR A 256 -3.87 -6.03 -16.81
N SER A 257 -3.09 -5.40 -17.69
CA SER A 257 -3.30 -4.01 -18.11
C SER A 257 -4.61 -3.82 -18.86
N GLY A 258 -5.00 -4.80 -19.69
CA GLY A 258 -6.30 -4.82 -20.34
C GLY A 258 -7.46 -4.83 -19.35
N GLN A 259 -7.35 -5.59 -18.25
CA GLN A 259 -8.36 -5.59 -17.19
C GLN A 259 -8.55 -4.21 -16.56
N ILE A 260 -7.46 -3.47 -16.29
CA ILE A 260 -7.51 -2.15 -15.67
C ILE A 260 -8.13 -1.10 -16.61
N GLN A 261 -7.78 -1.13 -17.91
CA GLN A 261 -8.29 -0.14 -18.87
C GLN A 261 -9.78 -0.31 -19.16
N GLU A 262 -10.26 -1.55 -19.29
CA GLU A 262 -11.68 -1.83 -19.49
C GLU A 262 -12.53 -1.51 -18.25
N GLY A 263 -12.00 -1.77 -17.04
CA GLY A 263 -12.68 -1.39 -15.79
C GLY A 263 -12.87 0.13 -15.63
N LYS A 264 -11.97 0.95 -16.20
CA LYS A 264 -12.11 2.42 -16.22
C LYS A 264 -13.10 2.92 -17.28
N SER A 265 -13.26 2.22 -18.40
CA SER A 265 -14.28 2.56 -19.42
C SER A 265 -15.70 2.27 -18.96
N ASP A 266 -15.90 1.27 -18.09
CA ASP A 266 -17.22 0.95 -17.53
C ASP A 266 -17.65 1.93 -16.42
N GLN A 267 -16.71 2.54 -15.68
CA GLN A 267 -17.04 3.61 -14.73
C GLN A 267 -17.33 4.97 -15.41
N THR A 268 -16.88 5.17 -16.65
CA THR A 268 -17.09 6.43 -17.39
C THR A 268 -18.29 6.41 -18.34
N THR A 269 -18.98 5.28 -18.49
CA THR A 269 -20.11 5.14 -19.42
C THR A 269 -21.51 5.31 -18.79
N THR A 270 -21.64 5.60 -17.49
CA THR A 270 -22.96 5.93 -16.89
C THR A 270 -23.33 7.42 -16.84
N VAL A 271 -22.60 8.30 -17.56
CA VAL A 271 -23.10 9.67 -17.85
C VAL A 271 -22.84 10.03 -19.32
N GLY A 272 -23.58 9.37 -20.22
CA GLY A 272 -23.54 9.64 -21.66
C GLY A 272 -24.94 9.67 -22.27
N ASN A 273 -25.49 10.88 -22.44
CA ASN A 273 -26.73 11.16 -23.17
C ASN A 273 -26.76 10.46 -24.53
N SER A 274 -27.44 9.32 -24.62
CA SER A 274 -27.59 8.56 -25.86
C SER A 274 -28.89 8.98 -26.57
N LYS A 275 -28.81 10.03 -27.40
CA LYS A 275 -29.78 10.25 -28.47
C LYS A 275 -29.63 9.15 -29.51
N LYS A 276 -30.52 8.16 -29.49
CA LYS A 276 -30.67 7.16 -30.56
C LYS A 276 -30.96 7.87 -31.90
N ARG A 277 -30.01 7.82 -32.82
CA ARG A 277 -30.19 8.16 -34.24
C ARG A 277 -30.68 6.89 -34.95
N LYS A 278 -31.92 6.93 -35.46
CA LYS A 278 -32.57 5.84 -36.20
C LYS A 278 -31.96 5.76 -37.60
N SER A 279 -31.57 4.56 -38.03
CA SER A 279 -31.03 4.26 -39.37
C SER A 279 -32.13 4.27 -40.43
N GLU A 280 -31.91 5.00 -41.52
CA GLU A 280 -32.69 4.95 -42.76
C GLU A 280 -32.36 3.68 -43.56
N THR A 281 -33.39 3.04 -44.13
CA THR A 281 -33.28 2.16 -45.30
C THR A 281 -34.34 2.61 -46.29
N GLN A 282 -33.89 2.94 -47.50
CA GLN A 282 -34.67 3.48 -48.63
C GLN A 282 -35.68 2.48 -49.19
N LEU A 283 -36.77 3.00 -49.78
CA LEU A 283 -37.53 2.48 -50.93
C LEU A 283 -38.47 3.61 -51.48
N PRO A 284 -39.00 3.51 -52.72
CA PRO A 284 -38.84 4.49 -53.81
C PRO A 284 -40.09 5.41 -54.02
N PRO A 285 -40.07 6.39 -54.96
CA PRO A 285 -41.00 7.52 -54.91
C PRO A 285 -42.29 7.26 -55.69
N PRO A 286 -43.40 7.94 -55.32
CA PRO A 286 -44.50 8.21 -56.24
C PRO A 286 -44.72 9.72 -56.48
N PRO A 287 -45.40 10.11 -57.57
CA PRO A 287 -45.50 11.49 -58.02
C PRO A 287 -46.81 12.21 -57.62
N SER A 288 -46.70 13.53 -57.58
CA SER A 288 -47.68 14.60 -57.91
C SER A 288 -49.09 14.67 -57.29
N SER A 289 -49.37 15.91 -56.86
CA SER A 289 -50.62 16.69 -56.88
C SER A 289 -51.71 16.50 -55.80
N SER A 290 -51.87 17.62 -55.07
CA SER A 290 -53.09 18.41 -54.85
C SER A 290 -54.05 18.10 -53.70
N VAL A 291 -54.48 19.24 -53.11
CA VAL A 291 -55.71 19.63 -52.41
C VAL A 291 -55.96 19.31 -50.94
N ASP A 292 -56.10 20.44 -50.21
CA ASP A 292 -57.15 20.87 -49.27
C ASP A 292 -57.18 20.47 -47.79
N ASP A 293 -57.40 21.54 -47.01
CA ASP A 293 -58.28 21.71 -45.84
C ASP A 293 -57.97 20.96 -44.54
N ASP A 294 -58.19 21.52 -43.36
CA ASP A 294 -58.45 22.88 -42.87
C ASP A 294 -58.42 22.75 -41.32
N ASP A 295 -58.44 23.89 -40.64
CA ASP A 295 -59.01 24.08 -39.29
C ASP A 295 -58.35 23.49 -38.04
N GLU A 296 -58.36 24.16 -36.88
CA GLU A 296 -58.48 25.57 -36.51
C GLU A 296 -58.22 25.65 -34.98
N ASP A 297 -57.87 26.86 -34.53
CA ASP A 297 -58.22 27.49 -33.25
C ASP A 297 -57.80 26.94 -31.87
N TYR A 298 -57.57 27.76 -30.84
CA TYR A 298 -57.06 29.13 -30.63
C TYR A 298 -56.79 29.22 -29.10
N PRO A 299 -56.02 30.21 -28.59
CA PRO A 299 -55.35 30.20 -27.29
C PRO A 299 -55.85 31.29 -26.32
N SER A 300 -55.41 31.27 -25.04
CA SER A 300 -55.10 32.49 -24.23
C SER A 300 -54.67 32.14 -22.79
N THR A 301 -53.47 32.54 -22.33
CA THR A 301 -53.08 33.81 -21.65
C THR A 301 -53.80 34.03 -20.29
N LYS A 302 -53.21 34.45 -19.16
CA LYS A 302 -51.91 34.97 -18.69
C LYS A 302 -52.00 34.96 -17.14
N THR A 303 -50.89 34.84 -16.40
CA THR A 303 -50.41 35.85 -15.41
C THR A 303 -49.25 35.34 -14.56
N MET A 304 -48.38 36.28 -14.18
CA MET A 304 -47.03 36.10 -13.64
C MET A 304 -47.02 35.98 -12.11
N SER A 305 -46.08 35.20 -11.57
CA SER A 305 -45.31 35.61 -10.39
C SER A 305 -43.97 34.88 -10.35
N SER A 306 -42.93 35.64 -10.06
CA SER A 306 -41.53 35.31 -10.10
C SER A 306 -41.08 34.51 -8.87
N LYS A 307 -40.18 33.53 -9.06
CA LYS A 307 -39.00 33.28 -8.23
C LYS A 307 -38.10 32.21 -8.87
N LYS A 308 -36.82 32.56 -9.03
CA LYS A 308 -35.73 31.71 -9.53
C LYS A 308 -35.15 30.85 -8.40
N ALA A 309 -34.83 29.61 -8.80
CA ALA A 309 -33.65 28.80 -8.45
C ALA A 309 -33.49 28.24 -7.02
N LYS A 310 -33.59 26.90 -6.94
CA LYS A 310 -32.54 25.96 -6.46
C LYS A 310 -33.06 24.53 -6.69
N SER A 311 -32.65 23.88 -7.78
CA SER A 311 -32.86 22.44 -7.98
C SER A 311 -31.53 21.74 -7.72
N GLY A 312 -31.29 21.41 -6.45
CA GLY A 312 -30.27 20.44 -6.08
C GLY A 312 -30.70 19.06 -6.56
N THR A 313 -29.76 18.29 -7.05
CA THR A 313 -29.91 16.87 -7.40
C THR A 313 -30.19 16.06 -6.14
N GLY A 314 -31.47 15.91 -5.81
CA GLY A 314 -31.93 14.99 -4.77
C GLY A 314 -32.08 13.58 -5.35
N TYR A 315 -31.25 12.64 -4.91
CA TYR A 315 -31.50 11.22 -5.08
C TYR A 315 -32.35 10.78 -3.88
N ALA A 316 -33.67 10.78 -4.04
CA ALA A 316 -34.59 10.21 -3.07
C ALA A 316 -34.51 8.68 -3.17
N GLY A 317 -33.94 8.05 -2.15
CA GLY A 317 -33.87 6.59 -2.05
C GLY A 317 -35.20 6.01 -1.62
N ASP A 318 -35.82 5.24 -2.52
CA ASP A 318 -36.55 4.01 -2.17
C ASP A 318 -36.59 3.07 -3.39
N VAL A 319 -35.42 2.79 -3.96
CA VAL A 319 -35.27 1.81 -5.04
C VAL A 319 -34.36 0.72 -4.50
N ARG A 320 -34.86 -0.51 -4.40
CA ARG A 320 -33.99 -1.69 -4.34
C ARG A 320 -33.11 -1.64 -5.57
N GLU A 321 -31.84 -1.27 -5.38
CA GLU A 321 -30.85 -1.23 -6.44
C GLU A 321 -30.83 -2.58 -7.17
N ASP A 322 -30.91 -2.53 -8.50
CA ASP A 322 -30.83 -3.71 -9.35
C ASP A 322 -29.40 -4.31 -9.26
N MET A 323 -29.27 -5.42 -8.54
CA MET A 323 -27.99 -6.09 -8.29
C MET A 323 -27.54 -6.97 -9.47
N THR A 324 -28.33 -7.08 -10.54
CA THR A 324 -28.02 -7.96 -11.68
C THR A 324 -26.74 -7.55 -12.39
N GLY A 325 -26.51 -6.25 -12.58
CA GLY A 325 -25.28 -5.73 -13.21
C GLY A 325 -24.02 -5.98 -12.38
N GLN A 326 -24.12 -5.99 -11.05
CA GLN A 326 -22.98 -6.30 -10.18
C GLN A 326 -22.58 -7.77 -10.24
N VAL A 327 -23.57 -8.67 -10.27
CA VAL A 327 -23.33 -10.12 -10.38
C VAL A 327 -22.70 -10.47 -11.73
N GLU A 328 -23.16 -9.84 -12.82
CA GLU A 328 -22.58 -10.01 -14.14
C GLU A 328 -21.15 -9.48 -14.21
N ALA A 329 -20.89 -8.28 -13.67
CA ALA A 329 -19.54 -7.72 -13.58
C ALA A 329 -18.59 -8.61 -12.77
N GLN A 330 -19.03 -9.15 -11.64
CA GLN A 330 -18.26 -10.09 -10.82
C GLN A 330 -17.99 -11.42 -11.53
N ALA A 331 -18.94 -11.90 -12.35
CA ALA A 331 -18.74 -13.12 -13.14
C ALA A 331 -17.70 -12.90 -14.25
N VAL A 332 -17.76 -11.75 -14.94
CA VAL A 332 -16.77 -11.35 -15.94
C VAL A 332 -15.39 -11.19 -15.30
N GLN A 333 -15.31 -10.57 -14.13
CA GLN A 333 -14.07 -10.44 -13.37
C GLN A 333 -13.48 -11.81 -12.99
N ARG A 334 -14.29 -12.72 -12.45
CA ARG A 334 -13.86 -14.08 -12.10
C ARG A 334 -13.32 -14.85 -13.31
N ALA A 335 -14.02 -14.80 -14.45
CA ALA A 335 -13.55 -15.45 -15.68
C ALA A 335 -12.21 -14.88 -16.19
N ARG A 336 -11.94 -13.59 -15.93
CA ARG A 336 -10.65 -12.96 -16.26
C ARG A 336 -9.55 -13.35 -15.27
N ASP A 337 -9.86 -13.43 -13.99
CA ASP A 337 -8.92 -13.87 -12.95
C ASP A 337 -8.52 -15.33 -13.15
N GLU A 338 -9.44 -16.22 -13.55
CA GLU A 338 -9.13 -17.61 -13.91
C GLU A 338 -8.14 -17.68 -15.09
N LYS A 339 -8.36 -16.90 -16.14
CA LYS A 339 -7.45 -16.85 -17.29
C LYS A 339 -6.06 -16.31 -16.90
N LEU A 340 -6.02 -15.27 -16.07
CA LEU A 340 -4.77 -14.69 -15.58
C LEU A 340 -4.02 -15.70 -14.69
N GLY A 341 -4.74 -16.37 -13.79
CA GLY A 341 -4.24 -17.46 -12.95
C GLY A 341 -3.62 -18.58 -13.78
N HIS A 342 -4.31 -19.07 -14.81
CA HIS A 342 -3.77 -20.12 -15.69
C HIS A 342 -2.45 -19.74 -16.34
N ILE A 343 -2.31 -18.51 -16.83
CA ILE A 343 -1.05 -18.07 -17.46
C ILE A 343 0.03 -17.88 -16.40
N LEU A 344 -0.30 -17.33 -15.23
CA LEU A 344 0.64 -17.25 -14.10
C LEU A 344 1.15 -18.64 -13.71
N THR A 345 0.29 -19.65 -13.62
CA THR A 345 0.69 -21.04 -13.35
C THR A 345 1.61 -21.57 -14.44
N ALA A 346 1.25 -21.36 -15.71
CA ALA A 346 2.04 -21.83 -16.83
C ALA A 346 3.42 -21.17 -16.90
N VAL A 347 3.52 -19.87 -16.61
CA VAL A 347 4.79 -19.13 -16.56
C VAL A 347 5.60 -19.52 -15.32
N ARG A 348 4.97 -19.72 -14.15
CA ARG A 348 5.61 -20.18 -12.90
C ARG A 348 6.37 -21.47 -13.10
N TRP A 349 5.85 -22.36 -13.95
CA TRP A 349 6.54 -23.61 -14.28
C TRP A 349 7.97 -23.39 -14.78
N TYR A 350 8.28 -22.28 -15.46
CA TYR A 350 9.63 -22.02 -15.97
C TYR A 350 10.50 -21.17 -15.02
N LEU A 351 9.98 -20.77 -13.87
CA LEU A 351 10.73 -20.03 -12.86
C LEU A 351 11.89 -20.90 -12.30
N PRO A 352 13.07 -20.30 -12.02
CA PRO A 352 14.17 -21.03 -11.39
C PRO A 352 13.74 -21.72 -10.09
N SER A 353 13.81 -23.05 -10.05
CA SER A 353 13.43 -23.82 -8.87
C SER A 353 14.21 -25.13 -8.73
N LEU A 354 15.02 -25.22 -7.68
CA LEU A 354 15.79 -26.43 -7.35
C LEU A 354 14.92 -27.57 -6.78
N ARG A 355 13.69 -27.26 -6.35
CA ARG A 355 12.76 -28.21 -5.70
C ARG A 355 11.65 -28.72 -6.64
N ARG A 356 11.83 -28.53 -7.95
CA ARG A 356 10.90 -29.03 -8.97
C ARG A 356 10.68 -30.55 -8.84
N PRO A 357 9.48 -31.08 -9.16
CA PRO A 357 9.28 -32.52 -9.31
C PRO A 357 10.27 -33.13 -10.32
N GLY A 358 11.13 -34.03 -9.86
CA GLY A 358 12.23 -34.60 -10.66
C GLY A 358 13.61 -33.94 -10.46
N GLY A 359 13.72 -32.97 -9.53
CA GLY A 359 14.97 -32.27 -9.21
C GLY A 359 15.21 -31.01 -10.06
N GLY A 360 16.15 -30.17 -9.62
CA GLY A 360 16.57 -28.96 -10.35
C GLY A 360 17.20 -29.30 -11.70
N ARG A 361 16.90 -28.49 -12.72
CA ARG A 361 17.43 -28.59 -14.08
C ARG A 361 18.60 -27.63 -14.30
N THR A 362 19.34 -27.79 -15.39
CA THR A 362 20.52 -26.96 -15.71
C THR A 362 20.23 -25.46 -15.65
N SER A 363 19.09 -25.02 -16.21
CA SER A 363 18.67 -23.61 -16.14
C SER A 363 18.37 -23.12 -14.73
N ASP A 364 18.01 -24.01 -13.79
CA ASP A 364 17.67 -23.63 -12.41
C ASP A 364 18.92 -23.31 -11.58
N TYR A 365 20.10 -23.84 -11.92
CA TYR A 365 21.35 -23.53 -11.19
C TYR A 365 22.04 -22.25 -11.70
N LEU A 366 21.76 -21.83 -12.93
CA LEU A 366 22.39 -20.69 -13.58
C LEU A 366 21.33 -19.71 -14.05
N VAL A 367 20.81 -18.90 -13.13
CA VAL A 367 19.77 -17.92 -13.47
C VAL A 367 20.37 -16.80 -14.33
N HIS A 368 19.78 -16.56 -15.49
CA HIS A 368 20.20 -15.46 -16.36
C HIS A 368 19.80 -14.10 -15.75
N PRO A 369 20.65 -13.06 -15.77
CA PRO A 369 20.32 -11.73 -15.22
C PRO A 369 19.03 -11.11 -15.79
N THR A 370 18.69 -11.40 -17.05
CA THR A 370 17.42 -10.93 -17.65
C THR A 370 16.19 -11.51 -16.98
N THR A 371 16.24 -12.76 -16.48
CA THR A 371 15.15 -13.37 -15.72
C THR A 371 14.81 -12.48 -14.52
N LEU A 372 15.84 -12.09 -13.78
CA LEU A 372 15.69 -11.25 -12.60
C LEU A 372 15.15 -9.86 -12.94
N ALA A 373 15.70 -9.22 -13.98
CA ALA A 373 15.21 -7.92 -14.45
C ALA A 373 13.72 -7.98 -14.83
N HIS A 374 13.29 -9.04 -15.53
CA HIS A 374 11.89 -9.25 -15.89
C HIS A 374 10.98 -9.47 -14.68
N LEU A 375 11.41 -10.26 -13.69
CA LEU A 375 10.65 -10.48 -12.46
C LEU A 375 10.49 -9.16 -11.69
N ARG A 376 11.57 -8.40 -11.51
CA ARG A 376 11.55 -7.12 -10.78
C ARG A 376 10.67 -6.06 -11.43
N ARG A 377 10.66 -5.95 -12.76
CA ARG A 377 9.91 -4.88 -13.43
C ARG A 377 8.49 -5.24 -13.85
N ARG A 378 8.22 -6.52 -14.18
CA ARG A 378 6.90 -6.96 -14.65
C ARG A 378 6.12 -7.68 -13.56
N PHE A 379 6.71 -8.71 -12.94
CA PHE A 379 6.00 -9.48 -11.92
C PHE A 379 5.76 -8.66 -10.66
N ASN A 380 6.76 -7.99 -10.11
CA ASN A 380 6.58 -7.19 -8.89
C ASN A 380 5.59 -6.02 -9.07
N HIS A 381 5.49 -5.44 -10.27
CA HIS A 381 4.50 -4.41 -10.56
C HIS A 381 3.07 -4.96 -10.41
N ILE A 382 2.79 -6.13 -10.99
CA ILE A 382 1.49 -6.80 -10.89
C ILE A 382 1.23 -7.26 -9.46
N CYS A 383 2.23 -7.89 -8.83
CA CYS A 383 2.17 -8.35 -7.44
C CYS A 383 1.83 -7.20 -6.49
N SER A 384 2.56 -6.08 -6.57
CA SER A 384 2.29 -4.92 -5.71
C SER A 384 0.93 -4.29 -5.98
N SER A 385 0.49 -4.24 -7.23
CA SER A 385 -0.83 -3.69 -7.56
C SER A 385 -1.96 -4.58 -7.01
N LEU A 386 -1.80 -5.90 -7.01
CA LEU A 386 -2.76 -6.83 -6.40
C LEU A 386 -2.74 -6.72 -4.87
N LEU A 387 -1.56 -6.78 -4.24
CA LEU A 387 -1.44 -6.77 -2.77
C LEU A 387 -1.86 -5.45 -2.12
N LYS A 388 -1.80 -4.31 -2.83
CA LYS A 388 -2.17 -2.99 -2.28
C LYS A 388 -3.65 -2.63 -2.44
N ASN A 389 -4.27 -3.01 -3.55
CA ASN A 389 -5.52 -2.40 -3.99
C ASN A 389 -6.77 -3.14 -3.53
N ASP A 390 -6.67 -4.44 -3.27
CA ASP A 390 -7.83 -5.27 -2.93
C ASP A 390 -8.02 -5.36 -1.40
N SER A 391 -9.28 -5.44 -0.97
CA SER A 391 -9.58 -5.80 0.43
C SER A 391 -9.41 -7.31 0.63
N LEU A 392 -9.14 -7.75 1.88
CA LEU A 392 -9.05 -9.17 2.22
C LEU A 392 -10.28 -9.99 1.76
N SER A 393 -11.47 -9.38 1.76
CA SER A 393 -12.67 -10.02 1.22
C SER A 393 -12.66 -10.17 -0.30
N ASP A 394 -12.26 -9.15 -1.04
CA ASP A 394 -12.17 -9.22 -2.50
C ASP A 394 -11.10 -10.24 -2.90
N MET A 395 -9.99 -10.31 -2.15
CA MET A 395 -8.95 -11.32 -2.35
C MET A 395 -9.47 -12.74 -2.13
N SER A 396 -10.27 -12.96 -1.09
CA SER A 396 -10.92 -14.26 -0.83
C SER A 396 -11.85 -14.68 -1.98
N ASP A 397 -12.64 -13.74 -2.51
CA ASP A 397 -13.53 -14.01 -3.65
C ASP A 397 -12.75 -14.27 -4.95
N ARG A 398 -11.55 -13.68 -5.07
CA ARG A 398 -10.58 -13.87 -6.16
C ARG A 398 -9.49 -14.90 -5.83
N SER A 399 -9.76 -15.83 -4.91
CA SER A 399 -8.76 -16.73 -4.33
C SER A 399 -7.92 -17.51 -5.34
N VAL A 400 -8.46 -17.86 -6.51
CA VAL A 400 -7.71 -18.55 -7.58
C VAL A 400 -6.47 -17.76 -7.99
N LEU A 401 -6.59 -16.45 -8.19
CA LEU A 401 -5.48 -15.59 -8.58
C LEU A 401 -4.47 -15.41 -7.44
N TYR A 402 -4.96 -15.18 -6.22
CA TYR A 402 -4.11 -14.93 -5.05
C TYR A 402 -3.36 -16.18 -4.57
N HIS A 403 -3.97 -17.37 -4.66
CA HIS A 403 -3.28 -18.62 -4.38
C HIS A 403 -2.09 -18.81 -5.33
N GLU A 404 -2.28 -18.56 -6.63
CA GLU A 404 -1.17 -18.59 -7.58
C GLU A 404 -0.12 -17.51 -7.28
N LEU A 405 -0.54 -16.31 -6.87
CA LEU A 405 0.39 -15.25 -6.46
C LEU A 405 1.23 -15.68 -5.24
N PHE A 406 0.63 -16.32 -4.23
CA PHE A 406 1.34 -16.84 -3.06
C PHE A 406 2.31 -17.95 -3.43
N ASP A 407 1.91 -18.87 -4.30
CA ASP A 407 2.80 -19.90 -4.83
C ASP A 407 4.01 -19.31 -5.60
N TRP A 408 3.80 -18.21 -6.33
CA TRP A 408 4.87 -17.45 -6.97
C TRP A 408 5.85 -16.88 -5.95
N LEU A 409 5.35 -16.19 -4.91
CA LEU A 409 6.18 -15.60 -3.85
C LEU A 409 6.98 -16.67 -3.10
N GLU A 410 6.35 -17.82 -2.79
CA GLU A 410 7.06 -18.96 -2.21
C GLU A 410 8.14 -19.46 -3.16
N THR A 411 7.85 -19.67 -4.44
CA THR A 411 8.84 -20.18 -5.40
C THR A 411 10.05 -19.23 -5.53
N ILE A 412 9.82 -17.91 -5.54
CA ILE A 412 10.87 -16.89 -5.54
C ILE A 412 11.71 -16.96 -4.26
N SER A 413 11.07 -17.05 -3.10
CA SER A 413 11.76 -17.05 -1.80
C SER A 413 12.70 -18.26 -1.58
N HIS A 414 12.46 -19.38 -2.28
CA HIS A 414 13.29 -20.57 -2.19
C HIS A 414 14.63 -20.48 -2.90
N HIS A 415 14.74 -19.61 -3.91
CA HIS A 415 15.88 -19.62 -4.81
C HIS A 415 16.91 -18.57 -4.38
N GLU A 416 18.17 -18.96 -4.16
CA GLU A 416 19.22 -18.09 -3.63
C GLU A 416 19.38 -16.77 -4.41
N ALA A 417 19.39 -16.83 -5.74
CA ALA A 417 19.48 -15.65 -6.60
C ALA A 417 18.22 -14.77 -6.61
N LEU A 418 17.03 -15.33 -6.32
CA LEU A 418 15.75 -14.59 -6.39
C LEU A 418 15.30 -14.08 -5.00
N ALA A 419 15.70 -14.75 -3.93
CA ALA A 419 15.23 -14.54 -2.57
C ALA A 419 15.36 -13.07 -2.09
N SER A 420 16.45 -12.39 -2.47
CA SER A 420 16.69 -10.98 -2.13
C SER A 420 15.56 -10.07 -2.62
N MET A 421 14.89 -10.40 -3.73
CA MET A 421 13.77 -9.63 -4.28
C MET A 421 12.57 -9.52 -3.33
N MET A 422 12.44 -10.42 -2.36
CA MET A 422 11.32 -10.40 -1.41
C MET A 422 11.38 -9.20 -0.45
N ALA A 423 12.61 -8.79 -0.08
CA ALA A 423 12.87 -7.72 0.88
C ALA A 423 13.18 -6.38 0.21
N MET A 424 13.44 -6.36 -1.10
CA MET A 424 13.87 -5.16 -1.81
C MET A 424 12.67 -4.27 -2.21
N PRO A 425 12.80 -2.94 -2.08
CA PRO A 425 11.84 -2.00 -2.66
C PRO A 425 11.75 -2.14 -4.17
N ILE A 426 10.58 -1.78 -4.71
CA ILE A 426 10.25 -1.90 -6.13
C ILE A 426 10.06 -0.51 -6.74
N MET A 427 10.34 -0.36 -8.03
CA MET A 427 10.07 0.87 -8.76
C MET A 427 8.73 0.74 -9.49
N VAL A 428 7.78 1.62 -9.18
CA VAL A 428 6.43 1.62 -9.77
C VAL A 428 6.24 2.88 -10.61
N ALA A 429 5.66 2.74 -11.81
CA ALA A 429 5.33 3.87 -12.66
C ALA A 429 4.18 4.70 -12.04
N THR A 430 4.46 5.94 -11.62
CA THR A 430 3.47 6.84 -11.00
C THR A 430 2.83 7.79 -12.03
N SER A 431 3.59 8.27 -13.02
CA SER A 431 3.05 9.19 -14.03
C SER A 431 3.66 8.99 -15.42
N VAL A 432 2.86 9.28 -16.45
CA VAL A 432 3.27 9.23 -17.86
C VAL A 432 3.11 10.64 -18.45
N LYS A 433 4.22 11.31 -18.75
CA LYS A 433 4.24 12.62 -19.43
C LYS A 433 4.11 12.43 -20.95
N ALA A 434 3.57 13.45 -21.62
CA ALA A 434 3.04 13.36 -22.99
C ALA A 434 4.08 12.97 -24.07
N VAL A 435 3.54 12.38 -25.15
CA VAL A 435 4.28 11.87 -26.31
C VAL A 435 4.88 13.01 -27.14
N ASN A 436 6.21 13.07 -27.26
CA ASN A 436 6.86 13.93 -28.25
C ASN A 436 7.13 13.12 -29.53
N THR A 437 6.48 13.49 -30.63
CA THR A 437 6.82 12.95 -31.96
C THR A 437 8.02 13.70 -32.53
N ARG A 438 9.19 13.05 -32.60
CA ARG A 438 10.32 13.57 -33.38
C ARG A 438 10.10 13.27 -34.88
N ARG A 439 10.34 14.27 -35.74
CA ARG A 439 10.34 14.07 -37.21
C ARG A 439 11.56 13.23 -37.60
N ALA A 440 11.32 12.17 -38.36
CA ALA A 440 12.36 11.28 -38.87
C ALA A 440 13.37 12.04 -39.73
N THR A 441 14.65 11.92 -39.41
CA THR A 441 15.76 12.25 -40.31
C THR A 441 16.22 10.97 -41.01
N ASN A 442 16.25 10.98 -42.34
CA ASN A 442 16.71 9.89 -43.21
C ASN A 442 16.00 8.53 -43.06
N GLY A 443 14.74 8.45 -43.49
CA GLY A 443 14.11 7.17 -43.87
C GLY A 443 13.72 6.20 -42.74
N SER A 444 13.91 6.56 -41.47
CA SER A 444 13.38 5.78 -40.34
C SER A 444 11.90 6.10 -40.07
N ARG A 445 11.18 5.14 -39.49
CA ARG A 445 9.76 5.30 -39.11
C ARG A 445 9.62 6.33 -37.98
N PRO A 446 8.47 7.04 -37.88
CA PRO A 446 8.25 8.02 -36.82
C PRO A 446 8.36 7.39 -35.43
N MET A 447 9.27 7.89 -34.61
CA MET A 447 9.53 7.40 -33.27
C MET A 447 8.70 8.20 -32.25
N ARG A 448 7.93 7.50 -31.41
CA ARG A 448 7.15 8.10 -30.32
C ARG A 448 7.90 7.88 -29.01
N GLU A 449 8.27 8.96 -28.34
CA GLU A 449 8.93 8.92 -27.03
C GLU A 449 7.89 9.24 -25.94
N ARG A 450 7.87 8.46 -24.85
CA ARG A 450 7.07 8.75 -23.64
C ARG A 450 8.00 8.83 -22.45
N THR A 451 7.84 9.84 -21.60
CA THR A 451 8.57 9.92 -20.34
C THR A 451 7.72 9.36 -19.21
N ILE A 452 8.21 8.32 -18.54
CA ILE A 452 7.55 7.69 -17.40
C ILE A 452 8.36 8.02 -16.14
N VAL A 453 7.65 8.45 -15.09
CA VAL A 453 8.24 8.68 -13.77
C VAL A 453 7.99 7.44 -12.93
N TYR A 454 9.07 6.82 -12.46
CA TYR A 454 9.08 5.69 -11.53
C TYR A 454 9.41 6.18 -10.12
N GLU A 455 8.69 5.69 -9.12
CA GLU A 455 8.91 5.98 -7.70
C GLU A 455 9.08 4.68 -6.90
N GLY A 456 9.88 4.75 -5.83
CA GLY A 456 10.10 3.65 -4.90
C GLY A 456 8.82 3.24 -4.17
N SER A 457 8.67 1.94 -3.94
CA SER A 457 7.54 1.34 -3.24
C SER A 457 8.00 0.17 -2.39
N SER A 458 7.25 -0.15 -1.34
CA SER A 458 7.41 -1.33 -0.49
C SER A 458 7.60 -2.62 -1.28
N GLY A 459 8.49 -3.49 -0.78
CA GLY A 459 8.78 -4.79 -1.36
C GLY A 459 7.65 -5.82 -1.17
N PRO A 460 7.67 -6.96 -1.89
CA PRO A 460 6.62 -7.97 -1.82
C PRO A 460 6.33 -8.49 -0.40
N ARG A 461 7.37 -8.73 0.42
CA ARG A 461 7.21 -9.21 1.79
C ARG A 461 6.61 -8.16 2.73
N GLU A 462 6.95 -6.89 2.51
CA GLU A 462 6.40 -5.75 3.26
C GLU A 462 4.92 -5.55 2.96
N LEU A 463 4.53 -5.65 1.68
CA LEU A 463 3.13 -5.61 1.27
C LEU A 463 2.33 -6.80 1.80
N LEU A 464 2.93 -7.99 1.81
CA LEU A 464 2.32 -9.19 2.38
C LEU A 464 2.09 -9.04 3.90
N GLU A 465 2.96 -8.34 4.63
CA GLU A 465 2.80 -8.16 6.08
C GLU A 465 1.49 -7.44 6.44
N SER A 466 1.10 -6.43 5.65
CA SER A 466 -0.20 -5.77 5.83
C SER A 466 -1.35 -6.77 5.76
N LEU A 467 -1.28 -7.76 4.85
CA LEU A 467 -2.28 -8.82 4.74
C LEU A 467 -2.19 -9.85 5.87
N VAL A 468 -0.98 -10.14 6.38
CA VAL A 468 -0.77 -11.00 7.56
C VAL A 468 -1.48 -10.40 8.77
N ILE A 469 -1.28 -9.11 9.02
CA ILE A 469 -1.94 -8.36 10.10
C ILE A 469 -3.47 -8.42 9.96
N GLN A 470 -3.97 -8.14 8.75
CA GLN A 470 -5.41 -8.21 8.46
C GLN A 470 -5.98 -9.62 8.66
N ALA A 471 -5.25 -10.65 8.20
CA ALA A 471 -5.65 -12.05 8.34
C ALA A 471 -5.69 -12.47 9.82
N GLN A 472 -4.68 -12.10 10.62
CA GLN A 472 -4.67 -12.36 12.06
C GLN A 472 -5.87 -11.71 12.76
N ALA A 473 -6.17 -10.44 12.44
CA ALA A 473 -7.33 -9.74 13.00
C ALA A 473 -8.66 -10.40 12.61
N ALA A 474 -8.81 -10.80 11.34
CA ALA A 474 -9.99 -11.51 10.86
C ALA A 474 -10.16 -12.87 11.56
N MET A 475 -9.07 -13.64 11.73
CA MET A 475 -9.12 -14.93 12.42
C MET A 475 -9.49 -14.75 13.90
N LYS A 476 -8.86 -13.83 14.62
CA LYS A 476 -9.19 -13.56 16.03
C LYS A 476 -10.66 -13.18 16.19
N SER A 477 -11.19 -12.41 15.26
CA SER A 477 -12.62 -12.03 15.25
C SER A 477 -13.56 -13.22 15.03
N LEU A 478 -13.17 -14.16 14.17
CA LEU A 478 -13.96 -15.38 13.90
C LEU A 478 -13.82 -16.44 15.00
N GLU A 479 -12.66 -16.53 15.65
CA GLU A 479 -12.33 -17.49 16.71
C GLU A 479 -12.80 -17.05 18.10
N GLY A 480 -12.68 -15.76 18.45
CA GLY A 480 -13.13 -15.22 19.74
C GLY A 480 -14.64 -15.40 19.95
N MET A 481 -15.42 -15.41 18.86
CA MET A 481 -16.85 -15.71 18.90
C MET A 481 -17.16 -17.22 19.06
N GLN A 482 -16.20 -18.12 18.80
CA GLN A 482 -16.34 -19.57 19.01
C GLN A 482 -15.94 -19.99 20.44
N GLN A 483 -14.93 -19.35 21.03
CA GLN A 483 -14.46 -19.70 22.39
C GLN A 483 -15.52 -19.43 23.46
N ALA A 484 -16.32 -18.37 23.32
CA ALA A 484 -17.48 -18.11 24.18
C ALA A 484 -18.52 -19.27 24.17
N GLU A 485 -18.54 -20.13 23.14
CA GLU A 485 -19.44 -21.29 23.05
C GLU A 485 -18.88 -22.55 23.72
N VAL A 486 -17.56 -22.72 23.80
CA VAL A 486 -16.95 -23.91 24.43
C VAL A 486 -17.07 -23.84 25.94
N GLU A 487 -16.85 -22.65 26.51
CA GLU A 487 -16.99 -22.41 27.95
C GLU A 487 -18.46 -22.50 28.41
N SER A 488 -19.42 -22.07 27.58
CA SER A 488 -20.86 -22.15 27.93
C SER A 488 -21.48 -23.55 27.79
N ASN A 489 -20.80 -24.50 27.14
CA ASN A 489 -21.26 -25.89 26.97
C ASN A 489 -20.67 -26.88 27.98
N ASP A 490 -19.71 -26.47 28.83
CA ASP A 490 -19.14 -27.31 29.88
C ASP A 490 -20.05 -27.35 31.12
N MET A 491 -21.26 -27.89 30.91
CA MET A 491 -22.18 -28.25 31.99
C MET A 491 -21.53 -29.33 32.88
N THR A 492 -21.55 -29.11 34.20
CA THR A 492 -21.10 -30.07 35.21
C THR A 492 -21.81 -31.42 35.05
N GLU A 493 -21.09 -32.52 35.32
CA GLU A 493 -21.55 -33.92 35.19
C GLU A 493 -22.90 -34.21 35.87
N GLU A 494 -23.28 -33.43 36.88
CA GLU A 494 -24.57 -33.54 37.58
C GLU A 494 -25.75 -32.95 36.79
N ALA A 495 -25.53 -31.90 36.00
CA ALA A 495 -26.55 -31.31 35.13
C ALA A 495 -26.82 -32.16 33.87
N LYS A 496 -25.84 -32.96 33.43
CA LYS A 496 -25.99 -33.97 32.35
C LYS A 496 -26.83 -35.19 32.77
N ARG A 497 -27.00 -35.46 34.07
CA ARG A 497 -27.80 -36.61 34.56
C ARG A 497 -29.30 -36.37 34.61
N VAL A 498 -29.78 -35.12 34.52
CA VAL A 498 -31.20 -34.79 34.67
C VAL A 498 -31.94 -34.70 33.33
N THR A 499 -31.25 -34.59 32.20
CA THR A 499 -31.86 -34.49 30.86
C THR A 499 -31.47 -35.65 29.95
N ASN A 500 -31.59 -36.89 30.45
CA ASN A 500 -31.28 -38.07 29.65
C ASN A 500 -32.57 -38.67 29.05
N ASP A 501 -33.15 -37.99 28.06
CA ASP A 501 -34.01 -38.67 27.08
C ASP A 501 -34.15 -37.86 25.78
N SER A 502 -33.20 -38.10 24.86
CA SER A 502 -33.39 -38.24 23.39
C SER A 502 -32.10 -37.86 22.65
N LYS A 503 -31.69 -38.76 21.76
CA LYS A 503 -30.53 -38.67 20.86
C LYS A 503 -30.36 -37.29 20.21
N GLY A 504 -29.52 -36.43 20.80
CA GLY A 504 -28.89 -35.31 20.13
C GLY A 504 -27.51 -35.74 19.64
N LYS A 505 -27.35 -35.96 18.33
CA LYS A 505 -26.02 -35.82 17.71
C LYS A 505 -25.54 -34.42 18.08
N ALA A 506 -24.38 -34.30 18.73
CA ALA A 506 -23.66 -33.04 18.81
C ALA A 506 -23.53 -32.53 17.36
N ARG A 507 -24.35 -31.54 17.01
CA ARG A 507 -24.32 -30.92 15.70
C ARG A 507 -23.21 -29.90 15.83
N GLU A 508 -22.00 -30.27 15.42
CA GLU A 508 -20.96 -29.27 15.11
C GLU A 508 -21.65 -28.22 14.23
N VAL A 509 -21.74 -27.00 14.74
CA VAL A 509 -22.35 -25.90 14.00
C VAL A 509 -21.35 -25.57 12.90
N GLU A 510 -21.58 -26.12 11.71
CA GLU A 510 -20.77 -25.82 10.55
C GLU A 510 -20.79 -24.31 10.31
N LEU A 511 -19.61 -23.67 10.40
CA LEU A 511 -19.41 -22.29 9.96
C LEU A 511 -20.01 -22.11 8.56
N PRO A 512 -20.69 -20.97 8.27
CA PRO A 512 -21.15 -20.69 6.92
C PRO A 512 -20.02 -20.80 5.91
N GLU A 513 -20.36 -21.20 4.69
CA GLU A 513 -19.40 -21.43 3.61
C GLU A 513 -18.47 -20.22 3.39
N ASP A 514 -19.02 -19.00 3.43
CA ASP A 514 -18.24 -17.76 3.24
C ASP A 514 -17.26 -17.50 4.38
N SER A 515 -17.66 -17.75 5.63
CA SER A 515 -16.76 -17.63 6.79
C SER A 515 -15.64 -18.66 6.73
N ARG A 516 -15.94 -19.89 6.27
CA ARG A 516 -14.95 -20.94 6.09
C ARG A 516 -13.97 -20.64 4.96
N LYS A 517 -14.45 -20.09 3.84
CA LYS A 517 -13.62 -19.62 2.73
C LYS A 517 -12.65 -18.54 3.19
N LEU A 518 -13.15 -17.50 3.87
CA LEU A 518 -12.30 -16.43 4.39
C LEU A 518 -11.27 -16.95 5.40
N LEU A 519 -11.69 -17.83 6.33
CA LEU A 519 -10.78 -18.44 7.30
C LEU A 519 -9.68 -19.28 6.62
N GLY A 520 -10.05 -20.09 5.62
CA GLY A 520 -9.09 -20.86 4.83
C GLY A 520 -8.10 -19.96 4.08
N PHE A 521 -8.59 -18.85 3.52
CA PHE A 521 -7.77 -17.86 2.85
C PHE A 521 -6.79 -17.15 3.82
N CYS A 522 -7.27 -16.75 5.00
CA CYS A 522 -6.42 -16.17 6.06
C CYS A 522 -5.31 -17.14 6.47
N LYS A 523 -5.65 -18.42 6.70
CA LYS A 523 -4.66 -19.46 7.01
C LYS A 523 -3.63 -19.65 5.90
N ARG A 524 -4.05 -19.57 4.63
CA ARG A 524 -3.13 -19.62 3.49
C ARG A 524 -2.16 -18.44 3.49
N ILE A 525 -2.62 -17.22 3.78
CA ILE A 525 -1.75 -16.02 3.87
C ILE A 525 -0.66 -16.23 4.94
N LEU A 526 -1.06 -16.64 6.16
CA LEU A 526 -0.11 -16.86 7.25
C LEU A 526 0.90 -17.96 6.92
N ALA A 527 0.42 -19.10 6.41
CA ALA A 527 1.30 -20.18 5.98
C ALA A 527 2.29 -19.74 4.89
N THR A 528 1.88 -18.85 3.98
CA THR A 528 2.75 -18.28 2.94
C THR A 528 3.83 -17.42 3.56
N ALA A 529 3.48 -16.51 4.48
CA ALA A 529 4.44 -15.64 5.15
C ALA A 529 5.46 -16.44 5.97
N ASP A 530 4.99 -17.42 6.75
CA ASP A 530 5.85 -18.31 7.53
C ASP A 530 6.77 -19.15 6.63
N ALA A 531 6.27 -19.62 5.50
CA ALA A 531 7.05 -20.36 4.52
C ALA A 531 8.16 -19.47 3.95
N ILE A 532 7.83 -18.26 3.48
CA ILE A 532 8.81 -17.30 2.96
C ILE A 532 9.88 -17.00 4.00
N ASP A 533 9.50 -16.69 5.24
CA ASP A 533 10.46 -16.36 6.30
C ASP A 533 11.41 -17.54 6.60
N ARG A 534 10.88 -18.77 6.61
CA ARG A 534 11.70 -19.98 6.73
C ARG A 534 12.67 -20.15 5.56
N PHE A 535 12.23 -19.90 4.33
CA PHE A 535 13.09 -20.03 3.15
C PHE A 535 14.16 -18.94 3.07
N LEU A 536 13.83 -17.71 3.46
CA LEU A 536 14.79 -16.62 3.58
C LEU A 536 15.83 -16.94 4.68
N LEU A 537 15.41 -17.56 5.79
CA LEU A 537 16.32 -18.04 6.82
C LEU A 537 17.27 -19.12 6.29
N GLU A 538 16.74 -20.09 5.53
CA GLU A 538 17.53 -21.18 4.92
C GLU A 538 18.53 -20.66 3.86
N THR A 539 18.16 -19.65 3.07
CA THR A 539 18.94 -19.19 1.91
C THR A 539 19.86 -17.99 2.21
N LYS A 540 19.43 -17.03 3.04
CA LYS A 540 20.14 -15.78 3.34
C LYS A 540 20.62 -15.67 4.79
N GLY A 541 20.13 -16.53 5.68
CA GLY A 541 20.53 -16.58 7.09
C GLY A 541 19.76 -15.63 8.01
N ALA A 542 19.98 -15.78 9.32
CA ALA A 542 19.18 -15.10 10.36
C ALA A 542 19.31 -13.58 10.34
N ALA A 543 20.53 -13.05 10.19
CA ALA A 543 20.79 -11.61 10.22
C ALA A 543 20.03 -10.86 9.10
N PHE A 544 19.84 -11.49 7.93
CA PHE A 544 19.05 -10.90 6.86
C PHE A 544 17.57 -10.84 7.23
N VAL A 545 17.01 -11.94 7.76
CA VAL A 545 15.60 -12.03 8.16
C VAL A 545 15.27 -11.08 9.30
N GLU A 546 16.16 -10.93 10.28
CA GLU A 546 15.98 -10.01 11.41
C GLU A 546 15.93 -8.56 10.95
N ARG A 547 16.87 -8.13 10.07
CA ARG A 547 16.83 -6.78 9.47
C ARG A 547 15.57 -6.55 8.66
N MET A 548 15.16 -7.54 7.87
CA MET A 548 13.91 -7.46 7.10
C MET A 548 12.71 -7.31 8.03
N ARG A 549 12.58 -8.14 9.06
CA ARG A 549 11.48 -8.07 10.05
C ARG A 549 11.42 -6.74 10.78
N ALA A 550 12.57 -6.16 11.11
CA ALA A 550 12.64 -4.83 11.71
C ALA A 550 12.09 -3.71 10.78
N SER A 551 12.14 -3.91 9.47
CA SER A 551 11.61 -2.97 8.48
C SER A 551 10.13 -3.18 8.12
N LEU A 552 9.52 -4.27 8.59
CA LEU A 552 8.12 -4.57 8.31
C LEU A 552 7.19 -3.72 9.18
N PRO A 553 5.99 -3.35 8.67
CA PRO A 553 4.95 -2.76 9.49
C PRO A 553 4.62 -3.69 10.66
N SER A 554 4.74 -3.21 11.89
CA SER A 554 4.34 -3.95 13.09
C SER A 554 3.21 -3.22 13.81
N ILE A 555 2.16 -3.95 14.16
CA ILE A 555 1.19 -3.54 15.18
C ILE A 555 1.57 -4.28 16.45
N SER A 556 2.53 -3.72 17.19
CA SER A 556 3.03 -4.35 18.40
C SER A 556 1.99 -4.21 19.52
N PRO A 557 1.51 -5.32 20.13
CA PRO A 557 0.80 -5.25 21.39
C PRO A 557 1.83 -4.88 22.46
N ALA A 558 1.79 -3.64 22.93
CA ALA A 558 2.63 -3.15 24.01
C ALA A 558 4.17 -3.21 23.77
N SER A 559 4.71 -2.30 22.95
CA SER A 559 5.99 -1.72 23.37
C SER A 559 5.68 -0.60 24.36
N LYS A 560 5.82 -0.92 25.65
CA LYS A 560 6.04 0.06 26.73
C LYS A 560 7.40 0.76 26.58
N GLU A 561 7.93 0.85 25.36
CA GLU A 561 9.15 1.57 25.07
C GLU A 561 8.77 3.03 24.95
N THR A 562 9.30 3.81 25.89
CA THR A 562 9.17 5.26 25.86
C THR A 562 9.82 5.78 24.58
N VAL A 563 9.00 6.26 23.63
CA VAL A 563 9.50 6.91 22.40
C VAL A 563 10.45 8.04 22.81
N HIS A 564 11.74 7.86 22.53
CA HIS A 564 12.78 8.83 22.85
C HIS A 564 12.81 9.91 21.77
N VAL A 565 12.96 11.16 22.19
CA VAL A 565 13.15 12.30 21.30
C VAL A 565 14.45 12.96 21.74
N ASP A 566 15.41 13.07 20.83
CA ASP A 566 16.69 13.68 21.13
C ASP A 566 16.54 15.18 21.39
N SER A 567 17.33 15.69 22.34
CA SER A 567 17.33 17.10 22.71
C SER A 567 17.92 17.95 21.57
N GLY A 568 17.09 18.34 20.61
CA GLY A 568 17.50 19.10 19.42
C GLY A 568 16.85 18.64 18.10
N ALA A 569 15.98 17.62 18.12
CA ALA A 569 15.27 17.16 16.93
C ALA A 569 14.49 18.31 16.23
N SER A 570 14.52 18.33 14.90
CA SER A 570 13.73 19.27 14.09
C SER A 570 12.23 19.02 14.26
N GLU A 571 11.41 20.00 13.86
CA GLU A 571 9.95 19.85 13.91
C GLU A 571 9.48 18.75 12.95
N GLU A 572 10.13 18.61 11.79
CA GLU A 572 9.87 17.57 10.81
C GLU A 572 10.17 16.18 11.40
N ALA A 573 11.35 16.00 12.02
CA ALA A 573 11.70 14.73 12.67
C ALA A 573 10.73 14.36 13.80
N LEU A 574 10.27 15.35 14.57
CA LEU A 574 9.25 15.16 15.60
C LEU A 574 7.90 14.69 15.03
N LYS A 575 7.49 15.24 13.87
CA LYS A 575 6.26 14.82 13.17
C LYS A 575 6.37 13.38 12.70
N ASP A 576 7.50 13.01 12.12
CA ASP A 576 7.75 11.64 11.65
C ASP A 576 7.73 10.64 12.83
N ILE A 577 8.45 10.95 13.92
CA ILE A 577 8.43 10.14 15.15
C ILE A 577 7.02 9.97 15.70
N TYR A 578 6.21 11.03 15.70
CA TYR A 578 4.82 10.95 16.16
C TYR A 578 3.97 10.08 15.24
N VAL A 579 4.09 10.22 13.92
CA VAL A 579 3.33 9.44 12.95
C VAL A 579 3.71 7.97 13.03
N ASP A 580 4.98 7.65 13.19
CA ASP A 580 5.46 6.26 13.35
C ASP A 580 4.93 5.64 14.64
N TRP A 581 5.05 6.34 15.77
CA TRP A 581 4.50 5.88 17.04
C TRP A 581 2.98 5.68 16.99
N ALA A 582 2.26 6.65 16.45
CA ALA A 582 0.80 6.58 16.34
C ALA A 582 0.38 5.47 15.38
N THR A 583 1.14 5.21 14.31
CA THR A 583 0.93 4.12 13.35
C THR A 583 1.01 2.76 14.04
N GLN A 584 1.95 2.58 14.96
CA GLN A 584 2.12 1.33 15.71
C GLN A 584 1.04 1.12 16.79
N THR A 585 0.54 2.21 17.38
CA THR A 585 -0.39 2.17 18.53
C THR A 585 -1.86 2.45 18.18
N ARG A 586 -2.17 2.74 16.89
CA ARG A 586 -3.52 3.07 16.40
C ARG A 586 -4.56 1.98 16.63
N PHE A 587 -4.16 0.70 16.71
CA PHE A 587 -5.08 -0.42 16.87
C PHE A 587 -4.49 -1.43 17.85
N GLU A 588 -5.28 -1.87 18.83
CA GLU A 588 -4.84 -2.89 19.80
C GLU A 588 -6.06 -3.66 20.34
N TYR A 589 -5.86 -4.96 20.57
CA TYR A 589 -6.80 -5.79 21.33
C TYR A 589 -6.42 -5.75 22.80
N CYS A 590 -7.37 -5.48 23.69
CA CYS A 590 -7.13 -5.48 25.14
C CYS A 590 -8.34 -6.01 25.91
N ASP A 591 -8.13 -6.41 27.16
CA ASP A 591 -9.22 -6.74 28.07
C ASP A 591 -9.93 -5.44 28.51
N LEU A 592 -11.19 -5.27 28.09
CA LEU A 592 -12.03 -4.15 28.50
C LEU A 592 -12.97 -4.51 29.66
N SER A 593 -12.88 -5.74 30.17
CA SER A 593 -13.70 -6.21 31.27
C SER A 593 -13.37 -5.50 32.57
N VAL A 594 -14.35 -5.46 33.46
CA VAL A 594 -14.26 -4.87 34.79
C VAL A 594 -14.51 -5.99 35.78
N PRO A 595 -13.58 -6.20 36.74
CA PRO A 595 -13.77 -7.17 37.81
C PRO A 595 -15.06 -6.88 38.58
N SER A 596 -15.90 -7.91 38.78
CA SER A 596 -17.11 -7.78 39.61
C SER A 596 -16.71 -7.62 41.08
N PRO A 597 -17.27 -6.65 41.83
CA PRO A 597 -16.94 -6.46 43.24
C PRO A 597 -17.40 -7.61 44.17
N ASN A 598 -18.17 -8.59 43.64
CA ASN A 598 -18.67 -9.75 44.40
C ASN A 598 -17.84 -11.04 44.19
N SER A 599 -16.64 -10.98 43.62
CA SER A 599 -15.81 -12.16 43.32
C SER A 599 -15.16 -12.85 44.53
N ALA A 600 -15.56 -12.51 45.77
CA ALA A 600 -15.08 -13.18 46.99
C ALA A 600 -15.80 -14.49 47.31
N ASP A 601 -16.93 -14.78 46.66
CA ASP A 601 -17.63 -16.06 46.79
C ASP A 601 -17.37 -16.91 45.54
N GLU A 602 -16.54 -17.96 45.70
CA GLU A 602 -16.09 -18.91 44.66
C GLU A 602 -17.21 -19.76 44.01
N ALA A 603 -18.49 -19.38 44.14
CA ALA A 603 -19.65 -20.20 43.77
C ALA A 603 -20.38 -19.78 42.48
N GLU A 604 -20.01 -18.69 41.81
CA GLU A 604 -20.67 -18.26 40.56
C GLU A 604 -19.66 -17.97 39.44
N ALA A 605 -19.05 -19.03 38.89
CA ALA A 605 -18.16 -18.96 37.71
C ALA A 605 -18.88 -18.66 36.38
N ASP A 606 -20.20 -18.43 36.40
CA ASP A 606 -21.07 -18.31 35.21
C ASP A 606 -21.55 -16.86 34.95
N GLN A 607 -20.93 -15.86 35.58
CA GLN A 607 -21.30 -14.47 35.34
C GLN A 607 -20.58 -13.91 34.10
N THR A 608 -21.36 -13.54 33.09
CA THR A 608 -20.89 -12.74 31.96
C THR A 608 -20.06 -11.54 32.43
N PRO A 609 -18.91 -11.23 31.81
CA PRO A 609 -18.10 -10.07 32.16
C PRO A 609 -18.88 -8.75 32.04
N ASN A 610 -18.56 -7.80 32.93
CA ASN A 610 -19.03 -6.41 32.81
C ASN A 610 -17.95 -5.58 32.13
N TYR A 611 -18.36 -4.55 31.41
CA TYR A 611 -17.45 -3.64 30.70
C TYR A 611 -17.70 -2.22 31.17
N LYS A 612 -16.64 -1.41 31.31
CA LYS A 612 -16.75 0.04 31.56
C LYS A 612 -17.12 0.74 30.24
N PHE A 613 -18.32 0.47 29.77
CA PHE A 613 -18.77 0.71 28.41
C PHE A 613 -20.25 1.08 28.42
N TYR A 614 -20.63 2.07 27.62
CA TYR A 614 -22.00 2.60 27.62
C TYR A 614 -23.05 1.53 27.26
N TYR A 615 -22.76 0.67 26.28
CA TYR A 615 -23.67 -0.38 25.82
C TYR A 615 -23.44 -1.72 26.53
N ASN A 616 -22.98 -1.71 27.78
CA ASN A 616 -22.67 -2.94 28.54
C ASN A 616 -23.89 -3.88 28.62
N ASN A 617 -25.09 -3.34 28.87
CA ASN A 617 -26.29 -4.17 28.99
C ASN A 617 -26.63 -4.86 27.67
N GLU A 618 -26.59 -4.13 26.56
CA GLU A 618 -26.84 -4.64 25.22
C GLU A 618 -25.79 -5.69 24.82
N ALA A 619 -24.52 -5.43 25.14
CA ALA A 619 -23.43 -6.36 24.87
C ALA A 619 -23.58 -7.68 25.66
N ARG A 620 -24.01 -7.59 26.92
CA ARG A 620 -24.30 -8.76 27.79
C ARG A 620 -25.48 -9.59 27.27
N MET A 621 -26.50 -8.94 26.71
CA MET A 621 -27.65 -9.65 26.12
C MET A 621 -27.30 -10.44 24.85
N LEU A 622 -26.19 -10.10 24.17
CA LEU A 622 -25.77 -10.76 22.92
C LEU A 622 -24.74 -11.87 23.10
N VAL A 623 -24.27 -12.14 24.32
CA VAL A 623 -23.17 -13.11 24.58
C VAL A 623 -23.45 -14.48 23.97
N SER A 624 -24.69 -14.96 24.08
CA SER A 624 -25.11 -16.28 23.60
C SER A 624 -25.63 -16.28 22.16
N SER A 625 -25.53 -15.17 21.43
CA SER A 625 -26.12 -15.02 20.09
C SER A 625 -25.09 -15.26 18.99
N ASN A 626 -25.11 -16.45 18.38
CA ASN A 626 -24.32 -16.73 17.18
C ASN A 626 -25.02 -16.19 15.92
N ILE A 627 -24.46 -15.13 15.34
CA ILE A 627 -24.98 -14.51 14.12
C ILE A 627 -23.85 -14.50 13.07
N PRO A 628 -23.67 -15.60 12.31
CA PRO A 628 -22.46 -15.78 11.50
C PRO A 628 -22.23 -14.70 10.44
N LYS A 629 -23.30 -14.18 9.81
CA LYS A 629 -23.20 -13.06 8.85
C LYS A 629 -22.68 -11.78 9.49
N ARG A 630 -23.06 -11.53 10.75
CA ARG A 630 -22.54 -10.41 11.53
C ARG A 630 -21.09 -10.65 11.91
N SER A 631 -20.75 -11.83 12.41
CA SER A 631 -19.37 -12.20 12.75
C SER A 631 -18.42 -12.00 11.57
N LEU A 632 -18.82 -12.46 10.38
CA LEU A 632 -18.07 -12.27 9.15
C LEU A 632 -17.90 -10.79 8.80
N ALA A 633 -18.95 -9.98 8.97
CA ALA A 633 -18.87 -8.55 8.71
C ALA A 633 -17.92 -7.84 9.68
N ILE A 634 -17.96 -8.18 10.98
CA ILE A 634 -17.07 -7.63 12.00
C ILE A 634 -15.62 -8.01 11.69
N ALA A 635 -15.36 -9.28 11.33
CA ALA A 635 -14.02 -9.73 10.96
C ALA A 635 -13.45 -8.96 9.76
N LYS A 636 -14.27 -8.68 8.74
CA LYS A 636 -13.89 -7.86 7.58
C LYS A 636 -13.57 -6.42 7.99
N GLU A 637 -14.37 -5.83 8.87
CA GLU A 637 -14.17 -4.45 9.36
C GLU A 637 -12.90 -4.33 10.17
N LEU A 638 -12.68 -5.22 11.14
CA LEU A 638 -11.49 -5.19 11.99
C LEU A 638 -10.22 -5.42 11.20
N ALA A 639 -10.23 -6.29 10.19
CA ALA A 639 -9.13 -6.42 9.24
C ALA A 639 -8.78 -5.06 8.63
N VAL A 640 -9.74 -4.37 8.00
CA VAL A 640 -9.50 -3.06 7.38
C VAL A 640 -9.02 -2.01 8.40
N LEU A 641 -9.61 -1.98 9.59
CA LEU A 641 -9.28 -1.00 10.63
C LEU A 641 -7.85 -1.17 11.17
N THR A 642 -7.26 -2.37 11.16
CA THR A 642 -5.88 -2.55 11.65
C THR A 642 -4.85 -1.77 10.84
N THR A 643 -5.05 -1.63 9.51
CA THR A 643 -4.08 -1.02 8.61
C THR A 643 -4.49 0.37 8.11
N ASN A 644 -5.78 0.69 8.06
CA ASN A 644 -6.28 1.85 7.30
C ASN A 644 -6.78 3.02 8.16
N LEU A 645 -6.48 3.03 9.46
CA LEU A 645 -6.88 4.14 10.32
C LEU A 645 -6.06 5.40 10.03
N PRO A 646 -6.70 6.58 9.95
CA PRO A 646 -5.99 7.84 9.77
C PRO A 646 -5.04 8.10 10.93
N VAL A 647 -3.76 8.25 10.60
CA VAL A 647 -2.71 8.70 11.51
C VAL A 647 -1.97 9.84 10.84
N ALA A 648 -2.02 11.00 11.46
CA ALA A 648 -1.30 12.18 11.06
C ALA A 648 -0.99 13.03 12.29
N TRP A 649 0.02 13.89 12.19
CA TRP A 649 0.31 14.89 13.22
C TRP A 649 -0.95 15.68 13.58
N ASP A 650 -1.68 16.16 12.59
CA ASP A 650 -2.82 17.06 12.74
C ASP A 650 -4.03 16.39 13.39
N SER A 651 -4.26 15.10 13.09
CA SER A 651 -5.35 14.31 13.66
C SER A 651 -5.09 12.82 13.46
N SER A 652 -5.36 12.02 14.49
CA SER A 652 -5.15 10.57 14.52
C SER A 652 -6.35 9.88 15.16
N ILE A 653 -6.62 8.65 14.74
CA ILE A 653 -7.66 7.78 15.28
C ILE A 653 -7.02 6.55 15.92
N PHE A 654 -7.33 6.32 17.20
CA PHE A 654 -6.88 5.15 17.96
C PHE A 654 -8.09 4.29 18.33
N LEU A 655 -7.98 2.98 18.14
CA LEU A 655 -9.00 2.00 18.49
C LEU A 655 -8.47 0.95 19.46
N ARG A 656 -9.37 0.54 20.34
CA ARG A 656 -9.19 -0.50 21.33
C ARG A 656 -10.38 -1.43 21.26
N VAL A 657 -10.12 -2.68 20.95
CA VAL A 657 -11.15 -3.72 20.72
C VAL A 657 -11.02 -4.73 21.84
N ASP A 658 -12.14 -5.13 22.43
CA ASP A 658 -12.09 -6.18 23.46
C ASP A 658 -11.54 -7.49 22.87
N GLU A 659 -10.65 -8.15 23.59
CA GLU A 659 -9.98 -9.36 23.11
C GLU A 659 -10.90 -10.57 22.97
N THR A 660 -11.97 -10.63 23.78
CA THR A 660 -12.98 -11.70 23.77
C THR A 660 -14.21 -11.31 22.94
N ARG A 661 -14.62 -10.05 23.04
CA ARG A 661 -15.85 -9.49 22.49
C ARG A 661 -15.54 -8.40 21.47
N VAL A 662 -15.17 -8.82 20.27
CA VAL A 662 -14.80 -7.95 19.15
C VAL A 662 -15.89 -6.96 18.68
N ASP A 663 -17.11 -7.09 19.20
CA ASP A 663 -18.23 -6.15 19.01
C ASP A 663 -18.24 -4.97 19.99
N ILE A 664 -17.36 -4.99 21.00
CA ILE A 664 -17.13 -3.92 21.98
C ILE A 664 -15.86 -3.18 21.59
N ILE A 665 -16.02 -1.92 21.20
CA ILE A 665 -14.94 -1.11 20.66
C ILE A 665 -14.94 0.26 21.36
N LYS A 666 -13.76 0.72 21.74
CA LYS A 666 -13.54 2.11 22.16
C LYS A 666 -12.66 2.81 21.13
N ALA A 667 -12.99 4.05 20.82
CA ALA A 667 -12.23 4.88 19.90
C ALA A 667 -11.83 6.21 20.55
N LEU A 668 -10.64 6.68 20.23
CA LEU A 668 -10.12 8.00 20.59
C LEU A 668 -9.76 8.73 19.30
N ILE A 669 -10.31 9.91 19.08
CA ILE A 669 -10.00 10.77 17.94
C ILE A 669 -9.33 12.04 18.49
N THR A 670 -8.14 12.37 17.97
CA THR A 670 -7.51 13.66 18.30
C THR A 670 -8.09 14.77 17.43
N GLY A 671 -8.38 15.93 18.01
CA GLY A 671 -9.02 17.02 17.29
C GLY A 671 -8.12 17.59 16.18
N PRO A 672 -8.67 17.83 14.97
CA PRO A 672 -7.89 18.31 13.82
C PRO A 672 -7.28 19.70 14.01
N GLU A 673 -6.12 19.92 13.40
CA GLU A 673 -5.50 21.24 13.29
C GLU A 673 -6.40 22.25 12.56
N GLY A 674 -6.31 23.52 12.95
CA GLY A 674 -7.14 24.60 12.39
C GLY A 674 -8.56 24.67 12.98
N THR A 675 -8.92 23.76 13.88
CA THR A 675 -10.26 23.69 14.48
C THR A 675 -10.23 24.09 15.97
N PRO A 676 -11.37 24.48 16.58
CA PRO A 676 -11.44 24.70 18.02
C PRO A 676 -11.25 23.40 18.83
N TYR A 677 -11.13 22.25 18.17
CA TYR A 677 -10.89 20.93 18.77
C TYR A 677 -9.42 20.54 18.84
N HIS A 678 -8.53 21.27 18.16
CA HIS A 678 -7.13 20.91 17.93
C HIS A 678 -6.42 20.36 19.17
N ASN A 679 -5.77 19.18 19.03
CA ASN A 679 -5.05 18.45 20.08
C ASN A 679 -5.88 17.97 21.28
N GLY A 680 -7.20 18.19 21.29
CA GLY A 680 -8.10 17.56 22.25
C GLY A 680 -8.27 16.07 21.96
N CYS A 681 -8.34 15.23 22.99
CA CYS A 681 -8.63 13.80 22.86
C CYS A 681 -10.12 13.53 23.10
N PHE A 682 -10.84 13.03 22.09
CA PHE A 682 -12.28 12.77 22.15
C PHE A 682 -12.57 11.28 22.14
N LEU A 683 -13.32 10.80 23.13
CA LEU A 683 -13.59 9.38 23.34
C LEU A 683 -14.99 8.98 22.91
N PHE A 684 -15.06 7.80 22.30
CA PHE A 684 -16.27 7.21 21.78
C PHE A 684 -16.37 5.73 22.17
N ASP A 685 -17.53 5.34 22.66
CA ASP A 685 -17.91 3.94 22.83
C ASP A 685 -18.68 3.50 21.58
N VAL A 686 -18.24 2.41 20.95
CA VAL A 686 -18.78 1.88 19.69
C VAL A 686 -19.22 0.43 19.89
N PHE A 687 -20.50 0.16 19.65
CA PHE A 687 -21.08 -1.18 19.77
C PHE A 687 -21.62 -1.67 18.43
N LEU A 688 -21.17 -2.86 18.02
CA LEU A 688 -21.61 -3.51 16.79
C LEU A 688 -22.82 -4.40 17.11
N GLY A 689 -24.03 -3.84 17.08
CA GLY A 689 -25.26 -4.54 17.49
C GLY A 689 -25.61 -5.81 16.70
N PRO A 690 -26.71 -6.52 17.04
CA PRO A 690 -27.03 -7.83 16.46
C PRO A 690 -27.34 -7.78 14.95
N SER A 691 -27.81 -6.64 14.46
CA SER A 691 -28.07 -6.40 13.03
C SER A 691 -26.91 -5.66 12.34
N TYR A 692 -25.72 -5.62 12.93
CA TYR A 692 -24.58 -4.90 12.35
C TYR A 692 -24.27 -5.37 10.92
N ASN A 693 -23.88 -4.42 10.07
CA ASN A 693 -23.77 -4.49 8.60
C ASN A 693 -25.11 -4.54 7.83
N GLN A 694 -26.24 -4.77 8.50
CA GLN A 694 -27.58 -4.41 7.98
C GLN A 694 -28.08 -3.09 8.57
N SER A 695 -27.61 -2.75 9.77
CA SER A 695 -27.86 -1.50 10.46
C SER A 695 -26.52 -0.89 10.89
N PRO A 696 -26.47 0.44 11.10
CA PRO A 696 -25.25 1.11 11.54
C PRO A 696 -24.80 0.66 12.94
N PRO A 697 -23.53 0.92 13.31
CA PRO A 697 -23.06 0.72 14.68
C PRO A 697 -23.74 1.71 15.62
N SER A 698 -23.80 1.38 16.91
CA SER A 698 -24.21 2.33 17.95
C SER A 698 -22.98 3.06 18.48
N VAL A 699 -22.99 4.39 18.42
CA VAL A 699 -21.84 5.23 18.81
C VAL A 699 -22.26 6.23 19.89
N LYS A 700 -21.52 6.25 21.00
CA LYS A 700 -21.73 7.17 22.12
C LYS A 700 -20.49 8.02 22.33
N TYR A 701 -20.66 9.33 22.36
CA TYR A 701 -19.61 10.28 22.72
C TYR A 701 -19.48 10.39 24.24
N MET A 702 -18.26 10.25 24.76
CA MET A 702 -18.00 10.09 26.20
C MET A 702 -17.37 11.32 26.86
N THR A 703 -16.70 12.20 26.10
CA THR A 703 -15.96 13.36 26.64
C THR A 703 -16.89 14.56 26.96
N THR A 704 -17.96 14.35 27.71
CA THR A 704 -19.04 15.36 27.92
C THR A 704 -18.93 16.14 29.23
N ASN A 705 -17.87 15.94 30.02
CA ASN A 705 -17.71 16.48 31.38
C ASN A 705 -18.92 16.15 32.29
N GLY A 706 -19.33 14.87 32.30
CA GLY A 706 -20.46 14.41 33.10
C GLY A 706 -21.81 14.96 32.63
N GLY A 707 -21.98 15.14 31.31
CA GLY A 707 -23.23 15.61 30.73
C GLY A 707 -23.38 17.13 30.63
N LYS A 708 -22.33 17.90 30.91
CA LYS A 708 -22.40 19.37 30.99
C LYS A 708 -22.07 20.04 29.66
N TYR A 709 -21.15 19.47 28.88
CA TYR A 709 -20.57 20.13 27.71
C TYR A 709 -21.13 19.59 26.40
N ARG A 710 -21.69 20.49 25.59
CA ARG A 710 -22.06 20.25 24.20
C ARG A 710 -20.98 20.84 23.30
N PHE A 711 -20.07 20.00 22.82
CA PHE A 711 -18.92 20.43 22.02
C PHE A 711 -19.31 20.85 20.60
N ASN A 712 -20.28 20.19 20.00
CA ASN A 712 -20.75 20.44 18.64
C ASN A 712 -22.28 20.35 18.59
N PRO A 713 -22.98 21.04 17.68
CA PRO A 713 -24.40 20.81 17.48
C PRO A 713 -24.77 19.33 17.27
N ASN A 714 -23.87 18.55 16.66
CA ASN A 714 -23.99 17.12 16.42
C ASN A 714 -23.40 16.22 17.54
N LEU A 715 -22.76 16.79 18.57
CA LEU A 715 -22.25 16.08 19.76
C LEU A 715 -22.97 16.59 21.01
N TYR A 716 -24.04 15.89 21.37
CA TYR A 716 -24.92 16.31 22.44
C TYR A 716 -24.26 16.13 23.80
N ALA A 717 -24.70 16.92 24.79
CA ALA A 717 -24.17 16.83 26.14
C ALA A 717 -24.45 15.47 26.79
N ASP A 718 -25.56 14.82 26.44
CA ASP A 718 -25.86 13.45 26.86
C ASP A 718 -24.99 12.39 26.17
N GLY A 719 -24.13 12.77 25.22
CA GLY A 719 -23.25 11.90 24.45
C GLY A 719 -23.84 11.35 23.15
N LYS A 720 -25.04 11.78 22.73
CA LYS A 720 -25.60 11.38 21.43
C LYS A 720 -24.78 11.99 20.28
N VAL A 721 -24.49 11.17 19.27
CA VAL A 721 -23.81 11.57 18.01
C VAL A 721 -24.84 11.66 16.88
N CYS A 722 -24.93 12.82 16.22
CA CYS A 722 -25.79 13.04 15.06
C CYS A 722 -24.99 12.93 13.76
N LEU A 723 -25.19 11.83 13.02
CA LEU A 723 -24.57 11.57 11.73
C LEU A 723 -25.55 10.81 10.84
N SER A 724 -25.63 11.15 9.55
CA SER A 724 -26.60 10.51 8.65
C SER A 724 -26.32 9.02 8.47
N LEU A 725 -25.04 8.64 8.42
CA LEU A 725 -24.60 7.24 8.40
C LEU A 725 -25.06 6.45 9.63
N LEU A 726 -25.28 7.11 10.78
CA LEU A 726 -25.81 6.47 11.99
C LEU A 726 -27.35 6.51 12.05
N GLY A 727 -28.02 7.07 11.04
CA GLY A 727 -29.47 7.28 11.02
C GLY A 727 -29.95 8.34 12.01
N THR A 728 -29.05 9.12 12.61
CA THR A 728 -29.38 10.13 13.64
C THR A 728 -29.41 11.56 13.08
N TRP A 729 -29.21 11.73 11.77
CA TRP A 729 -29.26 13.01 11.08
C TRP A 729 -29.80 12.87 9.65
N SER A 730 -30.20 13.99 9.03
CA SER A 730 -30.62 14.01 7.63
C SER A 730 -29.42 13.87 6.68
N GLY A 731 -29.60 13.11 5.60
CA GLY A 731 -28.56 12.86 4.60
C GLY A 731 -28.56 11.40 4.13
N PRO A 732 -27.54 10.99 3.35
CA PRO A 732 -27.34 9.60 2.97
C PRO A 732 -27.19 8.72 4.23
N GLY A 733 -28.09 7.74 4.36
CA GLY A 733 -28.10 6.81 5.49
C GLY A 733 -27.10 5.68 5.34
N TRP A 734 -27.06 4.79 6.35
CA TRP A 734 -26.32 3.53 6.28
C TRP A 734 -26.76 2.69 5.08
N VAL A 735 -25.80 2.21 4.28
CA VAL A 735 -26.07 1.27 3.18
C VAL A 735 -25.56 -0.11 3.56
N PRO A 736 -26.43 -1.11 3.74
CA PRO A 736 -26.04 -2.47 4.11
C PRO A 736 -24.98 -3.06 3.19
N GLY A 737 -23.92 -3.63 3.77
CA GLY A 737 -22.83 -4.26 3.02
C GLY A 737 -21.88 -3.30 2.29
N LYS A 738 -22.13 -1.99 2.30
CA LYS A 738 -21.25 -0.98 1.65
C LYS A 738 -20.69 0.05 2.63
N SER A 739 -21.49 0.50 3.60
CA SER A 739 -21.03 1.43 4.63
C SER A 739 -20.10 0.72 5.62
N THR A 740 -19.07 1.43 6.10
CA THR A 740 -18.07 0.85 7.02
C THR A 740 -17.93 1.63 8.32
N LEU A 741 -17.41 1.00 9.38
CA LEU A 741 -17.09 1.70 10.62
C LEU A 741 -15.99 2.75 10.40
N LEU A 742 -15.02 2.47 9.52
CA LEU A 742 -13.98 3.43 9.14
C LEU A 742 -14.59 4.72 8.58
N GLN A 743 -15.59 4.63 7.70
CA GLN A 743 -16.30 5.79 7.16
C GLN A 743 -16.99 6.60 8.26
N VAL A 744 -17.59 5.94 9.27
CA VAL A 744 -18.21 6.62 10.41
C VAL A 744 -17.16 7.41 11.20
N LEU A 745 -16.01 6.81 11.51
CA LEU A 745 -14.94 7.45 12.28
C LEU A 745 -14.33 8.64 11.52
N ILE A 746 -14.06 8.47 10.22
CA ILE A 746 -13.58 9.56 9.34
C ILE A 746 -14.63 10.67 9.24
N SER A 747 -15.92 10.34 9.16
CA SER A 747 -16.99 11.35 9.12
C SER A 747 -17.08 12.16 10.41
N ILE A 748 -16.90 11.52 11.57
CA ILE A 748 -16.82 12.24 12.86
C ILE A 748 -15.62 13.20 12.86
N GLN A 749 -14.44 12.70 12.46
CA GLN A 749 -13.21 13.51 12.40
C GLN A 749 -13.34 14.69 11.43
N SER A 750 -13.89 14.48 10.24
CA SER A 750 -13.90 15.49 9.16
C SER A 750 -15.11 16.43 9.16
N MET A 751 -16.30 15.94 9.51
CA MET A 751 -17.54 16.72 9.39
C MET A 751 -18.00 17.33 10.72
N ILE A 752 -17.69 16.67 11.84
CA ILE A 752 -18.14 17.12 13.17
C ILE A 752 -17.04 17.93 13.85
N LEU A 753 -15.80 17.46 13.84
CA LEU A 753 -14.66 18.18 14.42
C LEU A 753 -14.10 19.22 13.42
N CYS A 754 -14.96 20.12 12.92
CA CYS A 754 -14.64 21.12 11.92
C CYS A 754 -14.22 22.49 12.52
N ASP A 755 -13.78 23.40 11.65
CA ASP A 755 -13.30 24.75 11.97
C ASP A 755 -14.39 25.68 12.55
N GLU A 756 -15.58 25.69 11.95
CA GLU A 756 -16.72 26.52 12.33
C GLU A 756 -17.92 25.67 12.78
N PRO A 757 -17.87 25.03 13.95
CA PRO A 757 -18.91 24.07 14.36
C PRO A 757 -20.29 24.68 14.59
N TYR A 758 -20.39 26.00 14.74
CA TYR A 758 -21.67 26.70 14.83
C TYR A 758 -22.56 26.48 13.60
N VAL A 759 -21.96 26.39 12.40
CA VAL A 759 -22.71 26.25 11.14
C VAL A 759 -23.32 24.87 10.93
N ASN A 760 -22.98 23.90 11.79
CA ASN A 760 -23.56 22.56 11.79
C ASN A 760 -25.01 22.54 12.33
N GLU A 761 -25.46 23.60 13.00
CA GLU A 761 -26.85 23.73 13.42
C GLU A 761 -27.77 23.97 12.21
N PRO A 762 -28.92 23.27 12.08
CA PRO A 762 -29.82 23.43 10.96
C PRO A 762 -30.29 24.88 10.80
N GLY A 763 -30.06 25.43 9.61
CA GLY A 763 -30.48 26.78 9.24
C GLY A 763 -29.40 27.85 9.44
N TRP A 764 -28.24 27.53 10.03
CA TRP A 764 -27.15 28.49 10.27
C TRP A 764 -25.99 28.37 9.28
N SER A 765 -26.14 27.57 8.21
CA SER A 765 -25.07 27.28 7.26
C SER A 765 -24.52 28.51 6.50
N GLN A 766 -25.21 29.66 6.55
CA GLN A 766 -24.77 30.91 5.93
C GLN A 766 -24.15 31.91 6.92
N GLU A 767 -24.07 31.54 8.21
CA GLU A 767 -23.58 32.41 9.28
C GLU A 767 -22.09 32.17 9.62
N ALA A 768 -21.34 31.56 8.69
CA ALA A 768 -19.89 31.41 8.79
C ALA A 768 -19.22 32.77 8.98
N GLY A 769 -18.21 32.83 9.86
CA GLY A 769 -17.50 34.05 10.24
C GLY A 769 -18.29 35.04 11.10
N SER A 770 -19.55 34.74 11.47
CA SER A 770 -20.34 35.60 12.35
C SER A 770 -19.74 35.71 13.76
N VAL A 771 -20.11 36.77 14.48
CA VAL A 771 -19.70 36.96 15.89
C VAL A 771 -20.16 35.80 16.77
N ASN A 772 -21.33 35.23 16.47
CA ASN A 772 -21.86 34.07 17.18
C ASN A 772 -21.02 32.81 16.89
N SER A 773 -20.61 32.60 15.64
CA SER A 773 -19.70 31.49 15.28
C SER A 773 -18.37 31.60 16.04
N GLN A 774 -17.78 32.81 16.06
CA GLN A 774 -16.52 33.05 16.78
C GLN A 774 -16.66 32.85 18.30
N ALA A 775 -17.75 33.34 18.90
CA ALA A 775 -18.03 33.14 20.32
C ALA A 775 -18.31 31.67 20.67
N TYR A 776 -18.92 30.92 19.75
CA TYR A 776 -19.12 29.48 19.88
C TYR A 776 -17.76 28.76 19.85
N SER A 777 -16.90 29.05 18.88
CA SER A 777 -15.56 28.45 18.78
C SER A 777 -14.68 28.78 19.99
N ALA A 778 -14.75 30.01 20.52
CA ALA A 778 -14.05 30.38 21.76
C ALA A 778 -14.53 29.56 22.97
N ASN A 779 -15.84 29.34 23.09
CA ASN A 779 -16.39 28.48 24.14
C ASN A 779 -15.96 27.01 23.96
N VAL A 780 -15.93 26.50 22.72
CA VAL A 780 -15.42 25.14 22.43
C VAL A 780 -13.97 24.99 22.85
N ARG A 781 -13.08 25.93 22.47
CA ARG A 781 -11.67 25.90 22.87
C ARG A 781 -11.49 25.81 24.39
N ARG A 782 -12.25 26.61 25.15
CA ARG A 782 -12.27 26.53 26.62
C ARG A 782 -12.67 25.13 27.12
N MET A 783 -13.76 24.57 26.57
CA MET A 783 -14.21 23.22 26.96
C MET A 783 -13.19 22.14 26.60
N VAL A 784 -12.50 22.30 25.47
CA VAL A 784 -11.45 21.38 24.99
C VAL A 784 -10.27 21.37 25.94
N VAL A 785 -9.70 22.53 26.26
CA VAL A 785 -8.59 22.64 27.21
C VAL A 785 -8.95 22.01 28.55
N LYS A 786 -10.15 22.30 29.07
CA LYS A 786 -10.58 21.80 30.37
C LYS A 786 -10.86 20.30 30.41
N THR A 787 -11.53 19.75 29.41
CA THR A 787 -12.03 18.36 29.44
C THR A 787 -11.22 17.43 28.56
N ALA A 788 -11.08 17.78 27.28
CA ALA A 788 -10.45 16.92 26.28
C ALA A 788 -8.91 16.92 26.37
N MET A 789 -8.31 17.89 27.07
CA MET A 789 -6.88 17.94 27.36
C MET A 789 -6.59 17.72 28.84
N LEU A 790 -6.87 18.71 29.70
CA LEU A 790 -6.53 18.68 31.12
C LEU A 790 -7.27 17.56 31.87
N GLY A 791 -8.57 17.39 31.62
CA GLY A 791 -9.38 16.32 32.21
C GLY A 791 -8.85 14.93 31.86
N ASN A 792 -8.52 14.71 30.59
CA ASN A 792 -7.93 13.46 30.12
C ASN A 792 -6.49 13.24 30.64
N LEU A 793 -5.71 14.28 30.94
CA LEU A 793 -4.40 14.10 31.56
C LEU A 793 -4.49 13.78 33.06
N LYS A 794 -5.40 14.45 33.77
CA LYS A 794 -5.61 14.24 35.22
C LYS A 794 -6.25 12.91 35.55
N ALA A 795 -7.22 12.49 34.74
CA ALA A 795 -7.90 11.22 34.86
C ALA A 795 -7.85 10.52 33.49
N PRO A 796 -6.71 9.89 33.14
CA PRO A 796 -6.55 9.22 31.86
C PRO A 796 -7.64 8.19 31.63
N PRO A 797 -8.35 8.27 30.50
CA PRO A 797 -9.41 7.34 30.20
C PRO A 797 -8.81 5.98 29.83
N GLU A 798 -9.11 4.95 30.61
CA GLU A 798 -8.78 3.58 30.25
C GLU A 798 -9.56 3.12 29.02
N PRO A 799 -8.94 2.39 28.07
CA PRO A 799 -7.55 1.89 28.05
C PRO A 799 -6.53 2.83 27.37
N PHE A 800 -6.85 4.10 27.12
CA PHE A 800 -6.03 5.03 26.33
C PHE A 800 -5.02 5.84 27.16
N GLY A 801 -4.76 5.47 28.41
CA GLY A 801 -3.94 6.29 29.32
C GLY A 801 -2.56 6.59 28.75
N ASP A 802 -1.89 5.58 28.19
CA ASP A 802 -0.54 5.73 27.61
C ASP A 802 -0.54 6.51 26.30
N VAL A 803 -1.58 6.33 25.47
CA VAL A 803 -1.79 7.08 24.22
C VAL A 803 -1.95 8.57 24.52
N VAL A 804 -2.80 8.90 25.49
CA VAL A 804 -3.06 10.28 25.92
C VAL A 804 -1.77 10.93 26.45
N ARG A 805 -1.05 10.27 27.37
CA ARG A 805 0.20 10.82 27.92
C ARG A 805 1.26 11.02 26.84
N THR A 806 1.42 10.07 25.92
CA THR A 806 2.42 10.15 24.86
C THR A 806 2.08 11.20 23.81
N HIS A 807 0.81 11.31 23.42
CA HIS A 807 0.33 12.38 22.53
C HIS A 807 0.65 13.77 23.09
N PHE A 808 0.27 14.03 24.35
CA PHE A 808 0.54 15.31 24.98
C PHE A 808 2.03 15.58 25.22
N ARG A 809 2.83 14.53 25.49
CA ARG A 809 4.29 14.65 25.65
C ARG A 809 4.98 15.03 24.34
N LEU A 810 4.70 14.32 23.25
CA LEU A 810 5.33 14.57 21.93
C LEU A 810 4.92 15.92 21.36
N LYS A 811 3.66 16.34 21.57
CA LYS A 811 3.14 17.61 21.08
C LYS A 811 3.25 18.77 22.09
N ALA A 812 3.96 18.60 23.21
CA ALA A 812 3.96 19.55 24.32
C ALA A 812 4.35 20.99 23.91
N LYS A 813 5.34 21.15 23.02
CA LYS A 813 5.76 22.46 22.50
C LYS A 813 4.66 23.10 21.65
N SER A 814 4.18 22.39 20.63
CA SER A 814 3.09 22.84 19.73
C SER A 814 1.81 23.20 20.51
N ILE A 815 1.45 22.37 21.50
CA ILE A 815 0.29 22.63 22.35
C ILE A 815 0.51 23.87 23.23
N SER A 816 1.71 24.08 23.77
CA SER A 816 2.00 25.26 24.58
C SER A 816 1.83 26.57 23.78
N GLU A 817 2.27 26.58 22.51
CA GLU A 817 2.09 27.70 21.58
C GLU A 817 0.61 27.90 21.21
N GLN A 818 -0.11 26.81 20.93
CA GLN A 818 -1.56 26.85 20.70
C GLN A 818 -2.31 27.47 21.89
N LEU A 819 -1.96 27.08 23.12
CA LEU A 819 -2.60 27.58 24.33
C LEU A 819 -2.35 29.09 24.52
N ASP A 820 -1.15 29.59 24.22
CA ASP A 820 -0.85 31.03 24.24
C ASP A 820 -1.67 31.79 23.20
N GLN A 821 -1.77 31.24 21.99
CA GLN A 821 -2.55 31.83 20.92
C GLN A 821 -4.04 31.89 21.29
N TRP A 822 -4.60 30.79 21.80
CA TRP A 822 -6.01 30.74 22.23
C TRP A 822 -6.28 31.66 23.41
N LEU A 823 -5.36 31.73 24.38
CA LEU A 823 -5.47 32.67 25.49
C LEU A 823 -5.47 34.13 24.99
N ALA A 824 -4.56 34.49 24.08
CA ALA A 824 -4.54 35.83 23.51
C ALA A 824 -5.80 36.19 22.69
N GLN A 825 -6.43 35.19 22.05
CA GLN A 825 -7.64 35.38 21.24
C GLN A 825 -8.92 35.47 22.08
N ASP A 826 -9.06 34.68 23.14
CA ASP A 826 -10.34 34.46 23.81
C ASP A 826 -10.46 35.16 25.17
N ASP A 827 -9.34 35.57 25.76
CA ASP A 827 -9.35 36.13 27.11
C ASP A 827 -10.17 37.45 27.17
N GLY A 828 -11.12 37.49 28.11
CA GLY A 828 -12.03 38.61 28.32
C GLY A 828 -13.15 38.80 27.27
N ARG A 829 -13.33 37.88 26.30
CA ARG A 829 -14.39 37.98 25.27
C ARG A 829 -15.72 37.32 25.69
N PRO A 830 -16.88 37.75 25.13
CA PRO A 830 -18.17 37.14 25.42
C PRO A 830 -18.22 35.68 24.94
N THR A 831 -18.64 34.77 25.82
CA THR A 831 -18.83 33.34 25.50
C THR A 831 -20.30 32.94 25.60
N VAL A 832 -20.69 31.88 24.90
CA VAL A 832 -22.01 31.23 25.05
C VAL A 832 -22.01 30.38 26.33
N GLY A 833 -23.19 30.16 26.95
CA GLY A 833 -23.34 29.29 28.11
C GLY A 833 -22.99 27.82 27.82
N GLU A 834 -22.58 27.07 28.86
CA GLU A 834 -22.03 25.71 28.75
C GLU A 834 -23.01 24.66 28.20
N GLY A 835 -24.33 24.90 28.33
CA GLY A 835 -25.40 24.10 27.72
C GLY A 835 -26.02 24.85 26.55
N GLY A 836 -25.74 24.41 25.32
CA GLY A 836 -26.10 25.10 24.07
C GLY A 836 -27.59 25.19 23.71
N TYR A 837 -28.46 25.62 24.62
CA TYR A 837 -29.82 26.08 24.33
C TYR A 837 -30.20 27.26 25.21
N HIS A 838 -30.82 28.27 24.58
CA HIS A 838 -31.48 29.40 25.24
C HIS A 838 -32.51 28.91 26.27
N ILE A 839 -32.13 28.85 27.55
CA ILE A 839 -33.07 29.21 28.60
C ILE A 839 -32.97 30.71 28.73
N ALA A 840 -34.06 31.40 28.40
CA ALA A 840 -34.25 32.81 28.65
C ALA A 840 -34.20 33.10 30.16
N SER A 841 -33.00 33.15 30.72
CA SER A 841 -32.73 33.86 31.95
C SER A 841 -31.86 35.04 31.57
N LYS A 842 -32.43 36.25 31.66
CA LYS A 842 -31.64 37.49 31.69
C LYS A 842 -30.61 37.35 32.80
N HIS A 843 -29.37 37.04 32.46
CA HIS A 843 -28.24 37.30 33.32
C HIS A 843 -27.26 38.21 32.57
N SER A 844 -27.01 39.33 33.24
CA SER A 844 -26.16 40.45 32.88
C SER A 844 -24.78 40.01 32.42
N GLY A 845 -24.20 40.76 31.49
CA GLY A 845 -22.77 40.74 31.21
C GLY A 845 -21.98 40.90 32.50
N GLY A 846 -21.54 39.78 33.04
CA GLY A 846 -20.66 39.69 34.18
C GLY A 846 -19.31 39.24 33.67
N THR A 847 -18.29 40.03 34.00
CA THR A 847 -16.87 39.73 33.84
C THR A 847 -16.46 38.57 34.77
N SER A 848 -17.04 37.38 34.62
CA SER A 848 -16.54 36.20 35.31
C SER A 848 -15.29 35.74 34.59
N ASN A 849 -14.16 35.84 35.27
CA ASN A 849 -12.92 35.21 34.84
C ASN A 849 -13.21 33.70 34.74
N ASN A 850 -13.46 33.19 33.53
CA ASN A 850 -14.09 31.88 33.28
C ASN A 850 -13.18 30.66 33.58
N GLY A 851 -12.14 30.84 34.39
CA GLY A 851 -11.13 29.83 34.73
C GLY A 851 -10.19 29.44 33.58
N PHE A 852 -10.40 29.96 32.36
CA PHE A 852 -9.66 29.52 31.18
C PHE A 852 -8.14 29.76 31.31
N ARG A 853 -7.73 30.92 31.84
CA ARG A 853 -6.32 31.21 32.10
C ARG A 853 -5.71 30.24 33.12
N GLU A 854 -6.46 29.85 34.15
CA GLU A 854 -6.02 28.89 35.17
C GLU A 854 -5.88 27.50 34.56
N ASP A 855 -6.87 27.05 33.76
CA ASP A 855 -6.83 25.79 33.02
C ASP A 855 -5.61 25.73 32.08
N VAL A 856 -5.31 26.82 31.36
CA VAL A 856 -4.14 26.93 30.47
C VAL A 856 -2.82 26.84 31.25
N GLN A 857 -2.71 27.55 32.38
CA GLN A 857 -1.51 27.51 33.21
C GLN A 857 -1.26 26.12 33.79
N GLU A 858 -2.32 25.47 34.28
CA GLU A 858 -2.22 24.11 34.82
C GLU A 858 -1.86 23.09 33.74
N MET A 859 -2.44 23.21 32.54
CA MET A 859 -2.09 22.36 31.40
C MET A 859 -0.61 22.49 31.06
N LYS A 860 -0.07 23.71 30.99
CA LYS A 860 1.36 23.96 30.73
C LYS A 860 2.28 23.38 31.81
N GLN A 861 1.87 23.45 33.08
CA GLN A 861 2.62 22.83 34.17
C GLN A 861 2.70 21.30 34.01
N LEU A 862 1.57 20.64 33.67
CA LEU A 862 1.56 19.19 33.44
C LEU A 862 2.38 18.80 32.20
N LEU A 863 2.34 19.58 31.12
CA LEU A 863 3.17 19.35 29.94
C LEU A 863 4.67 19.42 30.27
N ALA A 864 5.09 20.40 31.07
CA ALA A 864 6.47 20.51 31.52
C ALA A 864 6.90 19.32 32.41
N GLN A 865 6.00 18.82 33.28
CA GLN A 865 6.25 17.61 34.07
C GLN A 865 6.40 16.36 33.21
N LEU A 866 5.55 16.20 32.18
CA LEU A 866 5.62 15.07 31.24
C LEU A 866 6.91 15.07 30.40
N GLN A 867 7.46 16.25 30.09
CA GLN A 867 8.76 16.37 29.42
C GLN A 867 9.93 16.13 30.37
N GLY A 868 9.85 16.61 31.63
CA GLY A 868 10.93 16.48 32.62
C GLY A 868 11.07 15.09 33.26
N GLY A 869 10.03 14.25 33.23
CA GLY A 869 10.00 12.94 33.89
C GLY A 869 11.02 11.90 33.41
N LEU A 870 11.66 12.09 32.26
CA LEU A 870 12.71 11.19 31.76
C LEU A 870 14.10 11.48 32.36
N ALA A 871 14.36 12.70 32.84
CA ALA A 871 15.65 13.09 33.40
C ALA A 871 15.92 12.56 34.82
N GLY A 872 14.93 11.90 35.46
CA GLY A 872 14.98 11.49 36.86
C GLY A 872 15.07 9.98 37.14
N SER A 873 15.14 9.12 36.13
CA SER A 873 15.13 7.65 36.36
C SER A 873 16.52 7.00 36.44
N SER A 874 17.61 7.76 36.33
CA SER A 874 19.00 7.27 36.46
C SER A 874 19.64 7.54 37.82
N SER A 875 18.86 7.71 38.89
CA SER A 875 19.42 7.60 40.24
C SER A 875 18.36 7.24 41.29
N SER A 876 18.48 6.04 41.83
CA SER A 876 18.20 5.78 43.24
C SER A 876 19.13 4.65 43.71
N PRO A 877 19.64 4.72 44.95
CA PRO A 877 20.54 3.71 45.52
C PRO A 877 19.87 2.35 45.74
#